data_AF-A0A7C8J1G8-F1
#
_entry.id   AF-A0A7C8J1G8-F1
#
_cell.length_a   1.000
_cell.length_b   1.000
_cell.length_c   1.000
_cell.angle_alpha   90.00
_cell.angle_beta   90.00
_cell.angle_gamma   90.00
#
_symmetry.space_group_name_H-M   'P 1'
#
loop_
_entity.id
_entity.type
_entity.pdbx_description
1 polymer ?
#
loop_
_entity_poly.entity_id
_entity_poly.type
_entity_poly.pdbx_seq_one_letter_code
_entity_poly.pdbx_strand_id
1 'polypeptide(L)'
;MNPASSGTQQYEFTHGGPVRYYKALRRYLLGSFYFAYTLYLFVYDNLGEIVCMGYLFGALNATIAFKLSMGPDLQMREIFLSTPRMLLWSLSNLLLFNIHNQRHPSAVLEDHRNKPWRPLPARRISPQMANHLMFIMYPIVFLTSYHWGGSVGFACFFAGPLEVVTGVSIFTGGGKAAIWLGILSVCITATVHTQDFRDVKGDLATGRKTVPLVIGDVVARILVVVGVVAGTGVACWFWDATWMQIFLAAFTGGIVPCFSKVYTSPPRADAFSSTSLGIDRRVTSIQAATDPVQTSFSGNPTDLARESWVEAFGVEHHLMPDDPFVNPTVGAFSRISSIHPERKERSYSASAYYLPVRGRENFHILTDAEVTRIVFDNAKAGISVHVSGVEYKHQGTTSIVYAKKEVILELSGVGNAKLLNELNIDVVVDLPAVGENPQDHAVASICFEATNDTLDALARQESEAVAQAMQDYGASRTGPMSHVGVTSYAYLPVNSHDGRQAIERVLDHNRPSPREFTSKRDLAYFEIVEKALLDSNQPTAAYLAVSAQTAQSNGSLKASSAGPLPGKFFTIGAMLSQPLSRGSVHIQSNDPSSLPVIDPKYLSNPIDMELLAQHMLDIEKIASTPALSKLLKQPLRHGDPASRLTTADEAKQYLRDTVISMWHLGSTLYGVDNLRVVDASALPTISAANLQSTVYAFAERAANIIKAA
;
A
#
# COMPACT_ATOMS: atom_id res chain seq x y z
N MET A 1 -60.87 3.32 52.15
CA MET A 1 -62.32 3.58 52.02
C MET A 1 -62.57 4.14 50.62
N ASN A 2 -63.27 3.39 49.78
CA ASN A 2 -63.97 3.89 48.58
C ASN A 2 -65.39 4.30 49.02
N PRO A 3 -66.13 5.23 48.35
CA PRO A 3 -66.73 4.96 47.01
C PRO A 3 -66.92 6.27 46.17
N ALA A 4 -67.53 6.40 44.98
CA ALA A 4 -68.59 5.68 44.26
C ALA A 4 -68.70 6.14 42.77
N SER A 5 -69.45 5.35 41.97
CA SER A 5 -70.37 5.70 40.83
C SER A 5 -69.83 6.49 39.61
N SER A 6 -69.72 5.93 38.38
CA SER A 6 -70.76 5.67 37.33
C SER A 6 -71.41 6.95 36.74
N GLY A 7 -71.50 7.22 35.43
CA GLY A 7 -71.13 6.51 34.22
C GLY A 7 -71.45 7.31 32.93
N THR A 8 -71.14 6.70 31.79
CA THR A 8 -71.66 6.87 30.42
C THR A 8 -71.53 8.21 29.67
N GLN A 9 -70.77 8.18 28.56
CA GLN A 9 -71.29 8.62 27.26
C GLN A 9 -70.58 7.91 26.08
N GLN A 10 -71.39 7.16 25.33
CA GLN A 10 -71.39 6.85 23.89
C GLN A 10 -70.06 6.65 23.13
N TYR A 11 -69.82 5.40 22.70
CA TYR A 11 -68.99 5.06 21.53
C TYR A 11 -69.89 4.66 20.37
N GLU A 12 -69.92 5.46 19.31
CA GLU A 12 -70.40 5.07 17.99
C GLU A 12 -69.23 4.55 17.14
N PHE A 13 -69.51 3.50 16.37
CA PHE A 13 -68.57 2.72 15.56
C PHE A 13 -67.99 3.51 14.38
N THR A 14 -66.70 3.32 14.08
CA THR A 14 -66.22 3.11 12.69
C THR A 14 -64.80 2.49 12.63
N HIS A 15 -64.70 1.38 11.87
CA HIS A 15 -63.54 0.85 11.12
C HIS A 15 -62.23 0.41 11.84
N GLY A 16 -62.25 -0.79 12.41
CA GLY A 16 -61.06 -1.56 12.85
C GLY A 16 -60.35 -2.39 11.76
N GLY A 17 -60.10 -1.82 10.57
CA GLY A 17 -59.55 -2.56 9.40
C GLY A 17 -58.04 -2.41 9.12
N PRO A 18 -57.40 -1.23 9.24
CA PRO A 18 -56.00 -1.05 8.77
C PRO A 18 -54.91 -1.11 9.86
N VAL A 19 -55.22 -0.71 11.10
CA VAL A 19 -54.20 -0.47 12.16
C VAL A 19 -53.69 -1.78 12.80
N ARG A 20 -54.55 -2.81 12.91
CA ARG A 20 -54.14 -4.15 13.34
C ARG A 20 -53.27 -4.84 12.28
N TYR A 21 -53.61 -4.66 11.00
CA TYR A 21 -52.83 -5.17 9.88
C TYR A 21 -51.43 -4.55 9.84
N TYR A 22 -51.32 -3.23 9.98
CA TYR A 22 -50.04 -2.52 10.03
C TYR A 22 -49.15 -2.95 11.22
N LYS A 23 -49.73 -3.17 12.41
CA LYS A 23 -48.96 -3.65 13.58
C LYS A 23 -48.50 -5.10 13.42
N ALA A 24 -49.35 -5.96 12.85
CA ALA A 24 -49.01 -7.36 12.57
C ALA A 24 -47.93 -7.45 11.47
N LEU A 25 -48.10 -6.70 10.38
CA LEU A 25 -47.15 -6.61 9.28
C LEU A 25 -45.80 -6.04 9.75
N ARG A 26 -45.79 -4.97 10.56
CA ARG A 26 -44.55 -4.41 11.13
C ARG A 26 -43.83 -5.40 12.05
N ARG A 27 -44.55 -6.12 12.92
CA ARG A 27 -43.96 -7.18 13.76
C ARG A 27 -43.43 -8.34 12.93
N TYR A 28 -44.15 -8.74 11.89
CA TYR A 28 -43.71 -9.77 10.96
C TYR A 28 -42.44 -9.34 10.21
N LEU A 29 -42.43 -8.13 9.63
CA LEU A 29 -41.27 -7.57 8.92
C LEU A 29 -40.04 -7.40 9.84
N LEU A 30 -40.24 -6.93 11.07
CA LEU A 30 -39.16 -6.86 12.07
C LEU A 30 -38.62 -8.24 12.45
N GLY A 31 -39.50 -9.23 12.61
CA GLY A 31 -39.12 -10.62 12.87
C GLY A 31 -38.39 -11.27 11.69
N SER A 32 -38.88 -11.06 10.46
CA SER A 32 -38.26 -11.54 9.23
C SER A 32 -36.90 -10.91 8.99
N PHE A 33 -36.75 -9.60 9.22
CA PHE A 33 -35.45 -8.92 9.12
C PHE A 33 -34.47 -9.42 10.19
N TYR A 34 -34.94 -9.59 11.43
CA TYR A 34 -34.14 -10.15 12.51
C TYR A 34 -33.64 -11.55 12.17
N PHE A 35 -34.51 -12.41 11.62
CA PHE A 35 -34.18 -13.76 11.21
C PHE A 35 -33.21 -13.76 10.02
N ALA A 36 -33.49 -12.99 8.96
CA ALA A 36 -32.61 -12.88 7.78
C ALA A 36 -31.22 -12.38 8.15
N TYR A 37 -31.13 -11.35 9.00
CA TYR A 37 -29.85 -10.86 9.49
C TYR A 37 -29.12 -11.88 10.37
N THR A 38 -29.84 -12.69 11.14
CA THR A 38 -29.25 -13.79 11.91
C THR A 38 -28.68 -14.89 11.01
N LEU A 39 -29.36 -15.22 9.89
CA LEU A 39 -28.82 -16.14 8.88
C LEU A 39 -27.59 -15.55 8.16
N TYR A 40 -27.63 -14.27 7.82
CA TYR A 40 -26.50 -13.55 7.24
C TYR A 40 -25.24 -13.62 8.12
N LEU A 41 -25.41 -13.40 9.43
CA LEU A 41 -24.30 -13.46 10.40
C LEU A 41 -23.67 -14.85 10.52
N PHE A 42 -24.36 -15.95 10.17
CA PHE A 42 -23.73 -17.27 10.09
C PHE A 42 -22.71 -17.35 8.95
N VAL A 43 -22.93 -16.64 7.83
CA VAL A 43 -22.11 -16.76 6.60
C VAL A 43 -21.22 -15.56 6.31
N TYR A 44 -21.38 -14.47 7.06
CA TYR A 44 -20.74 -13.17 6.83
C TYR A 44 -19.24 -13.25 6.55
N ASP A 45 -18.47 -13.91 7.43
CA ASP A 45 -17.01 -14.01 7.33
C ASP A 45 -16.54 -14.78 6.08
N ASN A 46 -17.42 -15.56 5.45
CA ASN A 46 -17.09 -16.46 4.34
C ASN A 46 -17.63 -16.00 2.98
N LEU A 47 -18.36 -14.88 2.92
CA LEU A 47 -18.98 -14.41 1.67
C LEU A 47 -17.93 -14.09 0.59
N GLY A 48 -16.88 -13.35 0.93
CA GLY A 48 -15.83 -12.98 -0.02
C GLY A 48 -14.95 -14.18 -0.42
N GLU A 49 -14.52 -14.97 0.56
CA GLU A 49 -13.55 -16.05 0.33
C GLU A 49 -14.18 -17.30 -0.30
N ILE A 50 -15.43 -17.65 0.02
CA ILE A 50 -16.07 -18.89 -0.43
C ILE A 50 -17.13 -18.62 -1.49
N VAL A 51 -18.06 -17.69 -1.25
CA VAL A 51 -19.20 -17.47 -2.18
C VAL A 51 -18.75 -16.72 -3.43
N CYS A 52 -18.02 -15.62 -3.30
CA CYS A 52 -17.54 -14.86 -4.46
C CYS A 52 -16.51 -15.65 -5.29
N MET A 53 -15.56 -16.33 -4.62
CA MET A 53 -14.58 -17.16 -5.33
C MET A 53 -15.21 -18.38 -5.98
N GLY A 54 -16.14 -19.06 -5.30
CA GLY A 54 -16.91 -20.16 -5.87
C GLY A 54 -17.75 -19.72 -7.08
N TYR A 55 -18.35 -18.53 -7.02
CA TYR A 55 -19.05 -17.93 -8.16
C TYR A 55 -18.11 -17.70 -9.34
N LEU A 56 -16.98 -17.02 -9.09
CA LEU A 56 -16.00 -16.69 -10.13
C LEU A 56 -15.45 -17.96 -10.78
N PHE A 57 -15.11 -18.96 -9.96
CA PHE A 57 -14.65 -20.27 -10.43
C PHE A 57 -15.71 -20.96 -11.30
N GLY A 58 -16.97 -21.05 -10.83
CA GLY A 58 -18.05 -21.68 -11.60
C GLY A 58 -18.32 -20.97 -12.92
N ALA A 59 -18.42 -19.63 -12.89
CA ALA A 59 -18.70 -18.81 -14.07
C ALA A 59 -17.57 -18.88 -15.11
N LEU A 60 -16.31 -18.78 -14.70
CA LEU A 60 -15.17 -18.88 -15.62
C LEU A 60 -15.06 -20.29 -16.22
N ASN A 61 -15.19 -21.34 -15.41
CA ASN A 61 -15.10 -22.71 -15.91
C ASN A 61 -16.27 -23.08 -16.81
N ALA A 62 -17.46 -22.52 -16.60
CA ALA A 62 -18.62 -22.75 -17.48
C ALA A 62 -18.33 -22.32 -18.93
N THR A 63 -17.52 -21.29 -19.16
CA THR A 63 -17.15 -20.83 -20.53
C THR A 63 -16.29 -21.82 -21.31
N ILE A 64 -15.62 -22.75 -20.61
CA ILE A 64 -14.73 -23.76 -21.22
C ILE A 64 -15.18 -25.20 -20.94
N ALA A 65 -16.26 -25.40 -20.18
CA ALA A 65 -16.75 -26.71 -19.76
C ALA A 65 -17.07 -27.64 -20.93
N PHE A 66 -17.63 -27.11 -22.02
CA PHE A 66 -17.94 -27.90 -23.22
C PHE A 66 -16.67 -28.49 -23.86
N LYS A 67 -15.56 -27.75 -23.86
CA LYS A 67 -14.26 -28.20 -24.39
C LYS A 67 -13.69 -29.37 -23.59
N LEU A 68 -14.16 -29.52 -22.35
CA LEU A 68 -13.78 -30.57 -21.42
C LEU A 68 -14.83 -31.68 -21.33
N SER A 69 -15.85 -31.66 -22.21
CA SER A 69 -16.97 -32.60 -22.19
C SER A 69 -17.75 -32.61 -20.86
N MET A 70 -17.77 -31.49 -20.15
CA MET A 70 -18.41 -31.32 -18.83
C MET A 70 -19.76 -30.57 -18.89
N GLY A 71 -20.34 -30.41 -20.08
CA GLY A 71 -21.62 -29.74 -20.27
C GLY A 71 -21.80 -29.17 -21.68
N PRO A 72 -22.96 -28.55 -21.94
CA PRO A 72 -23.22 -27.84 -23.20
C PRO A 72 -22.33 -26.60 -23.35
N ASP A 73 -22.18 -26.10 -24.58
CA ASP A 73 -21.53 -24.82 -24.86
C ASP A 73 -22.47 -23.66 -24.47
N LEU A 74 -22.19 -23.04 -23.32
CA LEU A 74 -23.02 -21.99 -22.73
C LEU A 74 -22.52 -20.59 -23.14
N GLN A 75 -23.43 -19.73 -23.56
CA GLN A 75 -23.12 -18.33 -23.82
C GLN A 75 -23.01 -17.52 -22.51
N MET A 76 -22.24 -16.43 -22.52
CA MET A 76 -22.07 -15.53 -21.37
C MET A 76 -23.40 -15.05 -20.76
N ARG A 77 -24.43 -14.84 -21.60
CA ARG A 77 -25.77 -14.47 -21.15
C ARG A 77 -26.41 -15.57 -20.29
N GLU A 78 -26.24 -16.84 -20.66
CA GLU A 78 -26.82 -17.98 -19.95
C GLU A 78 -26.12 -18.21 -18.60
N ILE A 79 -24.80 -17.99 -18.56
CA ILE A 79 -24.01 -18.00 -17.32
C ILE A 79 -24.49 -16.89 -16.38
N PHE A 80 -24.64 -15.66 -16.89
CA PHE A 80 -25.12 -14.52 -16.11
C PHE A 80 -26.55 -14.71 -15.57
N LEU A 81 -27.44 -15.30 -16.37
CA LEU A 81 -28.81 -15.64 -15.94
C LEU A 81 -28.84 -16.75 -14.88
N SER A 82 -27.77 -17.53 -14.75
CA SER A 82 -27.62 -18.59 -13.75
C SER A 82 -27.07 -18.08 -12.41
N THR A 83 -26.52 -16.85 -12.36
CA THR A 83 -25.95 -16.22 -11.16
C THR A 83 -26.84 -16.30 -9.92
N PRO A 84 -28.15 -15.97 -9.98
CA PRO A 84 -29.00 -16.02 -8.77
C PRO A 84 -29.11 -17.44 -8.21
N ARG A 85 -29.21 -18.46 -9.07
CA ARG A 85 -29.30 -19.86 -8.66
C ARG A 85 -27.99 -20.33 -8.05
N MET A 86 -26.87 -19.98 -8.67
CA MET A 86 -25.53 -20.34 -8.19
C MET A 86 -25.22 -19.71 -6.83
N LEU A 87 -25.54 -18.42 -6.65
CA LEU A 87 -25.37 -17.74 -5.35
C LEU A 87 -26.27 -18.34 -4.29
N LEU A 88 -27.54 -18.61 -4.60
CA LEU A 88 -28.48 -19.21 -3.66
C LEU A 88 -28.05 -20.62 -3.24
N TRP A 89 -27.56 -21.42 -4.18
CA TRP A 89 -27.04 -22.75 -3.91
C TRP A 89 -25.79 -22.70 -3.01
N SER A 90 -24.82 -21.83 -3.31
CA SER A 90 -23.60 -21.65 -2.52
C SER A 90 -23.90 -21.15 -1.11
N LEU A 91 -24.79 -20.16 -0.98
CA LEU A 91 -25.21 -19.63 0.33
C LEU A 91 -25.92 -20.69 1.16
N SER A 92 -26.76 -21.53 0.56
CA SER A 92 -27.51 -22.57 1.27
C SER A 92 -26.59 -23.67 1.82
N ASN A 93 -25.62 -24.12 1.02
CA ASN A 93 -24.62 -25.11 1.47
C ASN A 93 -23.68 -24.53 2.54
N LEU A 94 -23.24 -23.28 2.36
CA LEU A 94 -22.38 -22.60 3.33
C LEU A 94 -23.10 -22.36 4.66
N LEU A 95 -24.37 -21.98 4.61
CA LEU A 95 -25.18 -21.77 5.81
C LEU A 95 -25.30 -23.06 6.63
N LEU A 96 -25.58 -24.20 5.98
CA LEU A 96 -25.65 -25.51 6.66
C LEU A 96 -24.32 -25.87 7.34
N PHE A 97 -23.20 -25.66 6.63
CA PHE A 97 -21.86 -25.91 7.15
C PHE A 97 -21.55 -25.01 8.36
N ASN A 98 -21.84 -23.71 8.24
CA ASN A 98 -21.53 -22.75 9.29
C ASN A 98 -22.40 -22.92 10.53
N ILE A 99 -23.67 -23.30 10.39
CA ILE A 99 -24.50 -23.68 11.54
C ILE A 99 -23.89 -24.90 12.23
N HIS A 100 -23.48 -25.92 11.46
CA HIS A 100 -22.86 -27.11 12.01
C HIS A 100 -21.56 -26.78 12.77
N ASN A 101 -20.70 -25.96 12.19
CA ASN A 101 -19.40 -25.59 12.75
C ASN A 101 -19.56 -24.70 14.01
N GLN A 102 -20.42 -23.69 13.96
CA GLN A 102 -20.53 -22.67 15.02
C GLN A 102 -21.33 -23.14 16.25
N ARG A 103 -22.18 -24.17 16.14
CA ARG A 103 -23.06 -24.61 17.24
C ARG A 103 -22.36 -25.36 18.39
N HIS A 104 -21.15 -25.86 18.16
CA HIS A 104 -20.46 -26.68 19.16
C HIS A 104 -20.11 -25.85 20.42
N PRO A 105 -20.25 -26.38 21.64
CA PRO A 105 -19.97 -25.60 22.86
C PRO A 105 -18.58 -24.97 22.90
N SER A 106 -17.56 -25.68 22.41
CA SER A 106 -16.20 -25.17 22.25
C SER A 106 -16.11 -24.04 21.23
N ALA A 107 -16.77 -24.17 20.08
CA ALA A 107 -16.83 -23.15 19.04
C ALA A 107 -17.56 -21.88 19.51
N VAL A 108 -18.65 -22.03 20.27
CA VAL A 108 -19.36 -20.87 20.85
C VAL A 108 -18.48 -20.15 21.87
N LEU A 109 -17.74 -20.88 22.71
CA LEU A 109 -16.81 -20.29 23.69
C LEU A 109 -15.64 -19.57 23.01
N GLU A 110 -15.12 -20.14 21.94
CA GLU A 110 -14.09 -19.54 21.09
C GLU A 110 -14.60 -18.26 20.41
N ASP A 111 -15.76 -18.33 19.75
CA ASP A 111 -16.37 -17.21 19.05
C ASP A 111 -16.79 -16.08 20.00
N HIS A 112 -17.11 -16.36 21.28
CA HIS A 112 -17.32 -15.32 22.29
C HIS A 112 -16.11 -14.39 22.47
N ARG A 113 -14.89 -14.86 22.19
CA ARG A 113 -13.66 -14.07 22.29
C ARG A 113 -13.26 -13.50 20.93
N ASN A 114 -13.27 -14.34 19.90
CA ASN A 114 -12.71 -13.98 18.60
C ASN A 114 -13.74 -13.29 17.67
N LYS A 115 -15.01 -13.72 17.73
CA LYS A 115 -16.06 -13.37 16.76
C LYS A 115 -17.41 -13.09 17.48
N PRO A 116 -17.46 -12.16 18.46
CA PRO A 116 -18.63 -11.97 19.33
C PRO A 116 -19.91 -11.53 18.61
N TRP A 117 -19.81 -11.07 17.36
CA TRP A 117 -20.96 -10.70 16.51
C TRP A 117 -21.70 -11.90 15.92
N ARG A 118 -21.13 -13.11 15.95
CA ARG A 118 -21.77 -14.31 15.41
C ARG A 118 -23.08 -14.65 16.14
N PRO A 119 -24.04 -15.34 15.48
CA PRO A 119 -25.40 -15.52 15.99
C PRO A 119 -25.51 -16.09 17.41
N LEU A 120 -24.67 -17.08 17.72
CA LEU A 120 -24.68 -17.78 19.02
C LEU A 120 -24.00 -16.95 20.12
N PRO A 121 -22.76 -16.42 19.95
CA PRO A 121 -22.15 -15.50 20.91
C PRO A 121 -22.97 -14.24 21.19
N ALA A 122 -23.55 -13.64 20.15
CA ALA A 122 -24.40 -12.45 20.24
C ALA A 122 -25.80 -12.75 20.82
N ARG A 123 -26.07 -14.01 21.19
CA ARG A 123 -27.35 -14.49 21.76
C ARG A 123 -28.56 -14.19 20.86
N ARG A 124 -28.35 -14.15 19.54
CA ARG A 124 -29.43 -13.96 18.56
C ARG A 124 -30.23 -15.24 18.30
N ILE A 125 -29.60 -16.38 18.52
CA ILE A 125 -30.21 -17.70 18.40
C ILE A 125 -29.63 -18.60 19.51
N SER A 126 -30.45 -19.46 20.10
CA SER A 126 -29.94 -20.44 21.08
C SER A 126 -29.28 -21.64 20.36
N PRO A 127 -28.36 -22.37 21.01
CA PRO A 127 -27.80 -23.60 20.44
C PRO A 127 -28.87 -24.63 20.03
N GLN A 128 -29.97 -24.73 20.80
CA GLN A 128 -31.10 -25.59 20.48
C GLN A 128 -31.84 -25.13 19.23
N MET A 129 -32.08 -23.83 19.08
CA MET A 129 -32.69 -23.26 17.88
C MET A 129 -31.78 -23.40 16.65
N ALA A 130 -30.46 -23.27 16.82
CA ALA A 130 -29.49 -23.53 15.75
C ALA A 130 -29.51 -25.00 15.30
N ASN A 131 -29.66 -25.96 16.23
CA ASN A 131 -29.85 -27.38 15.90
C ASN A 131 -31.13 -27.61 15.08
N HIS A 132 -32.26 -27.04 15.50
CA HIS A 132 -33.51 -27.15 14.74
C HIS A 132 -33.38 -26.53 13.35
N LEU A 133 -32.77 -25.35 13.25
CA LEU A 133 -32.49 -24.71 11.97
C LEU A 133 -31.65 -25.60 11.06
N MET A 134 -30.61 -26.24 11.60
CA MET A 134 -29.77 -27.19 10.86
C MET A 134 -30.59 -28.37 10.33
N PHE A 135 -31.44 -28.99 11.17
CA PHE A 135 -32.29 -30.11 10.75
C PHE A 135 -33.33 -29.72 9.70
N ILE A 136 -33.82 -28.48 9.71
CA ILE A 136 -34.70 -27.95 8.66
C ILE A 136 -33.92 -27.70 7.36
N MET A 137 -32.67 -27.23 7.47
CA MET A 137 -31.84 -26.93 6.30
C MET A 137 -31.32 -28.17 5.58
N TYR A 138 -31.04 -29.28 6.27
CA TYR A 138 -30.59 -30.53 5.63
C TYR A 138 -31.46 -30.98 4.43
N PRO A 139 -32.79 -31.20 4.59
CA PRO A 139 -33.63 -31.62 3.47
C PRO A 139 -33.77 -30.55 2.39
N ILE A 140 -33.78 -29.27 2.77
CA ILE A 140 -33.88 -28.15 1.81
C ILE A 140 -32.62 -28.12 0.92
N VAL A 141 -31.43 -28.10 1.53
CA VAL A 141 -30.15 -28.09 0.81
C VAL A 141 -29.98 -29.34 -0.05
N PHE A 142 -30.38 -30.51 0.46
CA PHE A 142 -30.35 -31.76 -0.29
C PHE A 142 -31.25 -31.71 -1.52
N LEU A 143 -32.52 -31.33 -1.36
CA LEU A 143 -33.48 -31.27 -2.46
C LEU A 143 -33.10 -30.21 -3.50
N THR A 144 -32.62 -29.03 -3.08
CA THR A 144 -32.16 -27.99 -4.01
C THR A 144 -30.90 -28.42 -4.76
N SER A 145 -29.98 -29.12 -4.09
CA SER A 145 -28.76 -29.63 -4.73
C SER A 145 -29.08 -30.75 -5.72
N TYR A 146 -29.96 -31.68 -5.35
CA TYR A 146 -30.46 -32.72 -6.26
C TYR A 146 -31.15 -32.11 -7.49
N HIS A 147 -31.99 -31.09 -7.29
CA HIS A 147 -32.76 -30.48 -8.38
C HIS A 147 -31.91 -29.65 -9.34
N TRP A 148 -30.85 -29.01 -8.86
CA TRP A 148 -29.92 -28.21 -9.69
C TRP A 148 -28.66 -28.97 -10.11
N GLY A 149 -28.54 -30.26 -9.78
CA GLY A 149 -27.39 -31.08 -10.17
C GLY A 149 -26.12 -30.88 -9.33
N GLY A 150 -26.19 -30.18 -8.20
CA GLY A 150 -25.04 -29.92 -7.33
C GLY A 150 -24.64 -31.10 -6.45
N SER A 151 -23.35 -31.39 -6.39
CA SER A 151 -22.70 -32.37 -5.51
C SER A 151 -22.86 -32.11 -4.01
N VAL A 152 -22.67 -33.14 -3.18
CA VAL A 152 -22.80 -33.10 -1.70
C VAL A 152 -21.40 -33.19 -1.05
N GLY A 153 -21.08 -32.30 -0.10
CA GLY A 153 -19.82 -32.32 0.68
C GLY A 153 -18.80 -31.24 0.29
N PHE A 154 -17.59 -31.24 0.86
CA PHE A 154 -16.63 -30.11 0.72
C PHE A 154 -16.19 -29.84 -0.73
N ALA A 155 -16.14 -30.86 -1.59
CA ALA A 155 -15.86 -30.72 -3.02
C ALA A 155 -16.94 -29.92 -3.78
N CYS A 156 -18.14 -29.75 -3.19
CA CYS A 156 -19.24 -29.06 -3.82
C CYS A 156 -18.96 -27.56 -3.98
N PHE A 157 -18.21 -26.89 -3.10
CA PHE A 157 -17.97 -25.45 -3.22
C PHE A 157 -17.20 -25.03 -4.48
N PHE A 158 -16.54 -25.99 -5.13
CA PHE A 158 -15.78 -25.76 -6.36
C PHE A 158 -16.46 -26.38 -7.58
N ALA A 159 -16.97 -27.60 -7.46
CA ALA A 159 -17.59 -28.29 -8.60
C ALA A 159 -19.11 -28.08 -8.71
N GLY A 160 -19.79 -27.91 -7.58
CA GLY A 160 -21.24 -27.69 -7.53
C GLY A 160 -21.70 -26.41 -8.24
N PRO A 161 -21.02 -25.25 -8.11
CA PRO A 161 -21.35 -24.06 -8.91
C PRO A 161 -21.32 -24.33 -10.41
N LEU A 162 -20.33 -25.11 -10.88
CA LEU A 162 -20.22 -25.52 -12.27
C LEU A 162 -21.39 -26.42 -12.68
N GLU A 163 -21.73 -27.45 -11.89
CA GLU A 163 -22.87 -28.35 -12.14
C GLU A 163 -24.21 -27.60 -12.14
N VAL A 164 -24.39 -26.63 -11.25
CA VAL A 164 -25.61 -25.79 -11.17
C VAL A 164 -25.76 -24.91 -12.41
N VAL A 165 -24.65 -24.44 -12.98
CA VAL A 165 -24.66 -23.63 -14.21
C VAL A 165 -24.84 -24.50 -15.45
N THR A 166 -24.18 -25.66 -15.53
CA THR A 166 -24.25 -26.54 -16.70
C THR A 166 -25.47 -27.45 -16.73
N GLY A 167 -26.09 -27.71 -15.58
CA GLY A 167 -27.17 -28.69 -15.42
C GLY A 167 -26.71 -30.14 -15.61
N VAL A 168 -25.40 -30.38 -15.68
CA VAL A 168 -24.80 -31.68 -15.95
C VAL A 168 -23.90 -32.04 -14.77
N SER A 169 -24.09 -33.23 -14.20
CA SER A 169 -23.19 -33.69 -13.14
C SER A 169 -21.82 -34.02 -13.71
N ILE A 170 -20.77 -33.57 -13.04
CA ILE A 170 -19.37 -33.85 -13.40
C ILE A 170 -19.03 -35.34 -13.37
N PHE A 171 -19.85 -36.16 -12.70
CA PHE A 171 -19.70 -37.63 -12.66
C PHE A 171 -20.19 -38.31 -13.96
N THR A 172 -20.83 -37.56 -14.86
CA THR A 172 -21.33 -38.07 -16.15
C THR A 172 -20.37 -37.80 -17.31
N GLY A 173 -19.44 -36.84 -17.17
CA GLY A 173 -18.36 -36.58 -18.12
C GLY A 173 -17.21 -37.58 -17.88
N GLY A 174 -16.65 -38.16 -18.94
CA GLY A 174 -15.67 -39.25 -18.88
C GLY A 174 -14.56 -39.06 -17.82
N GLY A 175 -14.00 -40.18 -17.32
CA GLY A 175 -13.22 -40.27 -16.07
C GLY A 175 -12.10 -39.24 -15.82
N LYS A 176 -11.65 -38.47 -16.83
CA LYS A 176 -10.77 -37.31 -16.66
C LYS A 176 -11.33 -36.26 -15.69
N ALA A 177 -12.63 -35.93 -15.72
CA ALA A 177 -13.20 -34.93 -14.81
C ALA A 177 -13.15 -35.38 -13.34
N ALA A 178 -13.49 -36.66 -13.10
CA ALA A 178 -13.38 -37.27 -11.78
C ALA A 178 -11.94 -37.32 -11.25
N ILE A 179 -10.97 -37.62 -12.12
CA ILE A 179 -9.54 -37.61 -11.77
C ILE A 179 -9.07 -36.20 -11.40
N TRP A 180 -9.48 -35.17 -12.18
CA TRP A 180 -9.13 -33.78 -11.89
C TRP A 180 -9.66 -33.30 -10.54
N LEU A 181 -10.90 -33.67 -10.20
CA LEU A 181 -11.50 -33.34 -8.91
C LEU A 181 -10.83 -34.07 -7.75
N GLY A 182 -10.38 -35.31 -7.98
CA GLY A 182 -9.53 -36.03 -7.04
C GLY A 182 -8.23 -35.27 -6.76
N ILE A 183 -7.57 -34.79 -7.82
CA ILE A 183 -6.34 -33.96 -7.70
C ILE A 183 -6.62 -32.67 -6.93
N LEU A 184 -7.67 -31.92 -7.29
CA LEU A 184 -8.04 -30.69 -6.58
C LEU A 184 -8.35 -30.95 -5.10
N SER A 185 -9.05 -32.03 -4.80
CA SER A 185 -9.38 -32.41 -3.42
C SER A 185 -8.13 -32.70 -2.58
N VAL A 186 -7.12 -33.36 -3.17
CA VAL A 186 -5.82 -33.61 -2.52
C VAL A 186 -5.08 -32.29 -2.28
N CYS A 187 -5.01 -31.41 -3.28
CA CYS A 187 -4.36 -30.10 -3.16
C CYS A 187 -5.01 -29.23 -2.06
N ILE A 188 -6.33 -29.21 -1.99
CA ILE A 188 -7.08 -28.47 -0.97
C ILE A 188 -6.86 -29.09 0.41
N THR A 189 -6.96 -30.42 0.54
CA THR A 189 -6.72 -31.10 1.82
C THR A 189 -5.31 -30.85 2.35
N ALA A 190 -4.32 -30.76 1.47
CA ALA A 190 -2.94 -30.42 1.82
C ALA A 190 -2.74 -28.95 2.26
N THR A 191 -3.72 -28.08 2.04
CA THR A 191 -3.61 -26.64 2.32
C THR A 191 -4.70 -26.09 3.23
N VAL A 192 -5.74 -26.88 3.56
CA VAL A 192 -6.91 -26.43 4.33
C VAL A 192 -6.55 -25.98 5.76
N HIS A 193 -5.49 -26.54 6.35
CA HIS A 193 -4.99 -26.15 7.66
C HIS A 193 -4.40 -24.73 7.69
N THR A 194 -4.28 -24.06 6.54
CA THR A 194 -3.98 -22.62 6.49
C THR A 194 -4.99 -21.77 7.26
N GLN A 195 -6.23 -22.25 7.39
CA GLN A 195 -7.27 -21.57 8.15
C GLN A 195 -6.96 -21.54 9.65
N ASP A 196 -6.29 -22.58 10.17
CA ASP A 196 -5.93 -22.71 11.58
C ASP A 196 -4.95 -21.62 12.05
N PHE A 197 -4.14 -21.04 11.14
CA PHE A 197 -3.17 -20.00 11.51
C PHE A 197 -3.81 -18.74 12.11
N ARG A 198 -5.07 -18.45 11.76
CA ARG A 198 -5.80 -17.28 12.27
C ARG A 198 -6.31 -17.48 13.70
N ASP A 199 -6.62 -18.73 14.07
CA ASP A 199 -7.33 -19.06 15.31
C ASP A 199 -6.41 -19.69 16.38
N VAL A 200 -5.10 -19.86 16.11
CA VAL A 200 -4.08 -20.47 17.02
C VAL A 200 -4.17 -19.99 18.48
N LYS A 201 -4.37 -18.69 18.72
CA LYS A 201 -4.48 -18.14 20.09
C LYS A 201 -5.76 -18.59 20.79
N GLY A 202 -6.87 -18.68 20.05
CA GLY A 202 -8.15 -19.20 20.53
C GLY A 202 -8.07 -20.71 20.78
N ASP A 203 -7.44 -21.45 19.86
CA ASP A 203 -7.23 -22.89 19.98
C ASP A 203 -6.38 -23.26 21.20
N LEU A 204 -5.28 -22.52 21.40
CA LEU A 204 -4.41 -22.71 22.57
C LEU A 204 -5.16 -22.44 23.88
N ALA A 205 -5.97 -21.38 23.92
CA ALA A 205 -6.73 -21.00 25.11
C ALA A 205 -7.93 -21.92 25.41
N THR A 206 -8.38 -22.72 24.43
CA THR A 206 -9.48 -23.67 24.55
C THR A 206 -8.99 -25.13 24.63
N GLY A 207 -7.69 -25.37 24.51
CA GLY A 207 -7.08 -26.71 24.49
C GLY A 207 -7.31 -27.48 23.19
N ARG A 208 -7.73 -26.81 22.11
CA ARG A 208 -7.96 -27.42 20.80
C ARG A 208 -6.62 -27.68 20.10
N LYS A 209 -6.45 -28.88 19.58
CA LYS A 209 -5.22 -29.29 18.86
C LYS A 209 -5.39 -29.05 17.37
N THR A 210 -4.88 -27.92 16.87
CA THR A 210 -4.80 -27.59 15.44
C THR A 210 -3.41 -27.85 14.86
N VAL A 211 -3.30 -27.96 13.53
CA VAL A 211 -2.03 -28.35 12.88
C VAL A 211 -0.85 -27.46 13.31
N PRO A 212 -0.95 -26.12 13.34
CA PRO A 212 0.14 -25.26 13.80
C PRO A 212 0.57 -25.52 15.25
N LEU A 213 -0.35 -25.96 16.12
CA LEU A 213 -0.09 -26.25 17.53
C LEU A 213 0.53 -27.63 17.75
N VAL A 214 0.22 -28.61 16.89
CA VAL A 214 0.67 -30.00 17.04
C VAL A 214 2.05 -30.22 16.43
N ILE A 215 2.28 -29.70 15.22
CA ILE A 215 3.54 -29.93 14.48
C ILE A 215 4.45 -28.70 14.45
N GLY A 216 4.02 -27.59 15.05
CA GLY A 216 4.74 -26.33 15.07
C GLY A 216 4.46 -25.44 13.85
N ASP A 217 4.38 -24.14 14.09
CA ASP A 217 4.01 -23.13 13.08
C ASP A 217 4.89 -23.18 11.82
N VAL A 218 6.21 -23.29 12.00
CA VAL A 218 7.18 -23.34 10.89
C VAL A 218 6.95 -24.55 10.00
N VAL A 219 6.78 -25.74 10.60
CA VAL A 219 6.57 -26.99 9.85
C VAL A 219 5.21 -26.97 9.16
N ALA A 220 4.17 -26.46 9.84
CA ALA A 220 2.84 -26.30 9.26
C ALA A 220 2.86 -25.38 8.03
N ARG A 221 3.65 -24.30 8.04
CA ARG A 221 3.81 -23.39 6.88
C ARG A 221 4.61 -24.02 5.74
N ILE A 222 5.68 -24.76 6.06
CA ILE A 222 6.46 -25.50 5.05
C ILE A 222 5.55 -26.50 4.32
N LEU A 223 4.69 -27.22 5.04
CA LEU A 223 3.72 -28.14 4.45
C LEU A 223 2.77 -27.46 3.46
N VAL A 224 2.32 -26.23 3.74
CA VAL A 224 1.50 -25.45 2.80
C VAL A 224 2.28 -25.13 1.53
N VAL A 225 3.51 -24.62 1.67
CA VAL A 225 4.36 -24.27 0.52
C VAL A 225 4.62 -25.50 -0.36
N VAL A 226 5.00 -26.62 0.26
CA VAL A 226 5.21 -27.89 -0.45
C VAL A 226 3.93 -28.35 -1.13
N GLY A 227 2.78 -28.27 -0.44
CA GLY A 227 1.48 -28.65 -0.97
C GLY A 227 1.06 -27.81 -2.19
N VAL A 228 1.27 -26.49 -2.15
CA VAL A 228 0.97 -25.58 -3.27
C VAL A 228 1.88 -25.86 -4.47
N VAL A 229 3.19 -26.02 -4.25
CA VAL A 229 4.15 -26.32 -5.33
C VAL A 229 3.87 -27.68 -5.96
N ALA A 230 3.67 -28.72 -5.14
CA ALA A 230 3.33 -30.06 -5.63
C ALA A 230 1.99 -30.07 -6.36
N GLY A 231 0.97 -29.40 -5.81
CA GLY A 231 -0.35 -29.29 -6.42
C GLY A 231 -0.33 -28.55 -7.76
N THR A 232 0.50 -27.51 -7.88
CA THR A 232 0.73 -26.80 -9.14
C THR A 232 1.43 -27.70 -10.15
N GLY A 233 2.45 -28.45 -9.74
CA GLY A 233 3.14 -29.41 -10.61
C GLY A 233 2.21 -30.51 -11.16
N VAL A 234 1.38 -31.10 -10.29
CA VAL A 234 0.39 -32.12 -10.68
C VAL A 234 -0.69 -31.52 -11.59
N ALA A 235 -1.12 -30.28 -11.32
CA ALA A 235 -2.06 -29.57 -12.18
C ALA A 235 -1.50 -29.34 -13.58
N CYS A 236 -0.25 -28.88 -13.67
CA CYS A 236 0.39 -28.61 -14.96
C CYS A 236 0.66 -29.90 -15.75
N TRP A 237 1.06 -30.98 -15.08
CA TRP A 237 1.17 -32.30 -15.70
C TRP A 237 -0.19 -32.82 -16.21
N PHE A 238 -1.25 -32.68 -15.40
CA PHE A 238 -2.58 -33.17 -15.77
C PHE A 238 -3.18 -32.41 -16.98
N TRP A 239 -2.82 -31.13 -17.13
CA TRP A 239 -3.33 -30.24 -18.18
C TRP A 239 -2.38 -29.99 -19.36
N ASP A 240 -1.24 -30.70 -19.45
CA ASP A 240 -0.20 -30.49 -20.47
C ASP A 240 0.24 -29.01 -20.59
N ALA A 241 0.35 -28.31 -19.46
CA ALA A 241 0.74 -26.89 -19.41
C ALA A 241 2.26 -26.70 -19.58
N THR A 242 2.66 -25.66 -20.31
CA THR A 242 4.07 -25.35 -20.59
C THR A 242 4.79 -24.69 -19.40
N TRP A 243 6.11 -24.86 -19.29
CA TRP A 243 6.94 -24.27 -18.23
C TRP A 243 6.81 -22.74 -18.08
N MET A 244 6.48 -22.02 -19.15
CA MET A 244 6.26 -20.57 -19.12
C MET A 244 4.94 -20.20 -18.46
N GLN A 245 3.91 -21.05 -18.59
CA GLN A 245 2.64 -20.90 -17.88
C GLN A 245 2.79 -21.26 -16.39
N ILE A 246 3.68 -22.21 -16.06
CA ILE A 246 4.10 -22.54 -14.68
C ILE A 246 4.73 -21.32 -13.99
N PHE A 247 5.65 -20.65 -14.67
CA PHE A 247 6.30 -19.44 -14.15
C PHE A 247 5.30 -18.32 -13.90
N LEU A 248 4.40 -18.05 -14.85
CA LEU A 248 3.43 -16.95 -14.74
C LEU A 248 2.39 -17.17 -13.63
N ALA A 249 1.94 -18.41 -13.41
CA ALA A 249 0.99 -18.77 -12.36
C ALA A 249 1.63 -18.77 -10.96
N ALA A 250 2.86 -19.28 -10.82
CA ALA A 250 3.61 -19.23 -9.57
C ALA A 250 4.03 -17.78 -9.20
N PHE A 251 4.37 -16.96 -10.20
CA PHE A 251 4.78 -15.57 -10.02
C PHE A 251 3.61 -14.68 -9.58
N THR A 252 2.41 -14.89 -10.12
CA THR A 252 1.21 -14.12 -9.72
C THR A 252 0.68 -14.49 -8.33
N GLY A 253 0.78 -15.77 -7.93
CA GLY A 253 0.38 -16.23 -6.58
C GLY A 253 1.37 -15.87 -5.46
N GLY A 254 2.65 -15.63 -5.78
CA GLY A 254 3.71 -15.37 -4.80
C GLY A 254 3.94 -13.89 -4.44
N ILE A 255 3.18 -12.95 -5.00
CA ILE A 255 3.46 -11.51 -4.87
C ILE A 255 2.83 -10.87 -3.63
N VAL A 256 1.74 -11.43 -3.09
CA VAL A 256 1.09 -10.85 -1.89
C VAL A 256 1.96 -10.94 -0.62
N PRO A 257 2.72 -12.02 -0.35
CA PRO A 257 3.59 -12.10 0.83
C PRO A 257 4.89 -11.28 0.74
N CYS A 258 5.25 -10.76 -0.43
CA CYS A 258 6.51 -10.04 -0.62
C CYS A 258 6.42 -8.55 -0.23
N PHE A 259 5.21 -7.98 -0.17
CA PHE A 259 5.00 -6.62 0.35
C PHE A 259 5.07 -6.57 1.90
N SER A 260 4.95 -7.71 2.60
CA SER A 260 4.94 -7.77 4.06
C SER A 260 6.31 -7.99 4.73
N LYS A 261 7.42 -7.73 4.02
CA LYS A 261 8.78 -8.13 4.45
C LYS A 261 9.81 -7.01 4.61
N VAL A 262 9.37 -5.74 4.60
CA VAL A 262 10.29 -4.58 4.52
C VAL A 262 10.18 -3.65 5.74
N TYR A 263 9.05 -3.65 6.44
CA TYR A 263 8.81 -2.72 7.55
C TYR A 263 8.37 -3.43 8.82
N THR A 264 9.09 -3.13 9.90
CA THR A 264 8.53 -3.19 11.24
C THR A 264 7.57 -2.03 11.43
N SER A 265 6.28 -2.29 11.17
CA SER A 265 5.23 -1.52 11.82
C SER A 265 5.37 -1.74 13.33
N PRO A 266 5.44 -0.67 14.15
CA PRO A 266 5.75 -0.82 15.56
C PRO A 266 4.78 -1.80 16.23
N PRO A 267 5.23 -2.59 17.23
CA PRO A 267 4.30 -3.15 18.20
C PRO A 267 3.46 -1.99 18.72
N ARG A 268 2.13 -2.17 18.81
CA ARG A 268 1.21 -1.20 19.41
C ARG A 268 1.88 -0.60 20.65
N ALA A 269 2.38 0.63 20.53
CA ALA A 269 2.56 1.49 21.67
C ALA A 269 1.16 1.99 21.98
N ASP A 270 0.43 1.13 22.69
CA ASP A 270 -0.55 1.46 23.71
C ASP A 270 -1.62 2.50 23.31
N ALA A 271 -2.83 2.01 23.05
CA ALA A 271 -4.07 2.78 23.26
C ALA A 271 -4.29 4.10 22.49
N PHE A 272 -3.65 4.33 21.33
CA PHE A 272 -4.05 5.44 20.44
C PHE A 272 -4.89 4.91 19.28
N SER A 273 -6.14 5.40 19.19
CA SER A 273 -7.19 4.96 18.26
C SER A 273 -6.79 5.15 16.79
N SER A 274 -7.43 4.40 15.88
CA SER A 274 -7.43 4.67 14.42
C SER A 274 -7.67 6.15 14.07
N THR A 275 -8.32 6.89 14.98
CA THR A 275 -8.51 8.34 14.95
C THR A 275 -7.21 9.16 14.93
N SER A 276 -6.16 8.80 15.69
CA SER A 276 -4.91 9.60 15.71
C SER A 276 -4.05 9.37 14.47
N LEU A 277 -4.24 8.24 13.79
CA LEU A 277 -3.65 7.95 12.48
C LEU A 277 -4.41 8.60 11.32
N GLY A 278 -5.66 9.02 11.54
CA GLY A 278 -6.55 9.46 10.46
C GLY A 278 -6.96 8.33 9.51
N ILE A 279 -7.12 7.09 10.02
CA ILE A 279 -7.53 5.93 9.21
C ILE A 279 -8.99 5.57 9.50
N ASP A 280 -9.80 5.47 8.44
CA ASP A 280 -11.26 5.22 8.52
C ASP A 280 -11.61 3.76 8.90
N ARG A 281 -10.71 2.80 8.61
CA ARG A 281 -10.84 1.38 8.98
C ARG A 281 -9.85 0.95 10.06
N ARG A 282 -10.28 0.08 10.99
CA ARG A 282 -9.36 -0.60 11.91
C ARG A 282 -8.43 -1.50 11.08
N VAL A 283 -7.18 -1.07 10.91
CA VAL A 283 -6.11 -1.86 10.31
C VAL A 283 -6.04 -3.23 11.02
N THR A 284 -6.30 -4.31 10.26
CA THR A 284 -6.05 -5.67 10.70
C THR A 284 -4.57 -5.81 11.01
N SER A 285 -4.26 -6.31 12.19
CA SER A 285 -2.91 -6.46 12.75
C SER A 285 -1.86 -6.76 11.68
N ILE A 286 -0.99 -5.79 11.39
CA ILE A 286 0.32 -6.10 10.84
C ILE A 286 1.04 -6.84 11.97
N GLN A 287 1.39 -8.09 11.71
CA GLN A 287 2.20 -8.94 12.57
C GLN A 287 3.38 -8.11 13.07
N ALA A 288 3.73 -8.15 14.37
CA ALA A 288 4.88 -7.44 14.90
C ALA A 288 6.10 -7.78 14.04
N ALA A 289 6.48 -6.88 13.14
CA ALA A 289 7.52 -7.22 12.20
C ALA A 289 8.85 -7.22 12.95
N THR A 290 9.69 -8.18 12.60
CA THR A 290 10.97 -8.46 13.25
C THR A 290 12.12 -7.81 12.48
N ASP A 291 11.81 -6.85 11.61
CA ASP A 291 12.72 -6.29 10.62
C ASP A 291 13.60 -5.18 11.21
N PRO A 292 14.82 -4.99 10.66
CA PRO A 292 15.88 -4.24 11.34
C PRO A 292 15.66 -2.71 11.33
N VAL A 293 14.89 -2.17 10.39
CA VAL A 293 14.52 -0.74 10.38
C VAL A 293 13.29 -0.53 11.27
N GLN A 294 13.53 0.07 12.43
CA GLN A 294 12.49 0.46 13.39
C GLN A 294 11.75 1.73 12.93
N THR A 295 10.43 1.78 13.15
CA THR A 295 9.59 2.96 12.90
C THR A 295 8.71 3.29 14.10
N SER A 296 8.40 4.57 14.31
CA SER A 296 7.46 5.02 15.34
C SER A 296 6.89 6.40 14.99
N PHE A 297 5.86 6.84 15.71
CA PHE A 297 5.51 8.27 15.72
C PHE A 297 6.67 9.09 16.25
N SER A 298 6.84 10.27 15.68
CA SER A 298 7.75 11.29 16.16
C SER A 298 7.05 12.15 17.21
N GLY A 299 7.73 12.48 18.31
CA GLY A 299 7.11 13.26 19.39
C GLY A 299 5.87 12.60 20.01
N ASN A 300 4.88 13.42 20.39
CA ASN A 300 3.64 12.99 21.03
C ASN A 300 2.59 12.58 19.97
N PRO A 301 2.04 11.34 20.00
CA PRO A 301 0.99 10.90 19.09
C PRO A 301 -0.32 11.71 19.14
N THR A 302 -0.57 12.44 20.23
CA THR A 302 -1.75 13.31 20.42
C THR A 302 -1.37 14.79 20.42
N ASP A 303 -0.38 15.18 19.61
CA ASP A 303 -0.12 16.61 19.43
C ASP A 303 -1.27 17.28 18.67
N LEU A 304 -1.48 18.56 18.98
CA LEU A 304 -2.57 19.34 18.40
C LEU A 304 -2.41 19.50 16.87
N ALA A 305 -1.19 19.48 16.36
CA ALA A 305 -0.92 19.60 14.93
C ALA A 305 -1.54 18.43 14.14
N ARG A 306 -1.36 17.20 14.64
CA ARG A 306 -1.92 15.97 14.08
C ARG A 306 -3.43 15.92 14.23
N GLU A 307 -3.94 16.25 15.40
CA GLU A 307 -5.39 16.25 15.66
C GLU A 307 -6.11 17.24 14.75
N SER A 308 -5.63 18.49 14.67
CA SER A 308 -6.19 19.50 13.77
C SER A 308 -6.03 19.13 12.29
N TRP A 309 -4.95 18.46 11.89
CA TRP A 309 -4.78 17.99 10.51
C TRP A 309 -5.80 16.91 10.15
N VAL A 310 -5.93 15.88 11.01
CA VAL A 310 -6.92 14.82 10.81
C VAL A 310 -8.34 15.37 10.85
N GLU A 311 -8.64 16.30 11.77
CA GLU A 311 -9.95 16.97 11.85
C GLU A 311 -10.27 17.76 10.57
N ALA A 312 -9.29 18.51 10.03
CA ALA A 312 -9.46 19.31 8.82
C ALA A 312 -9.94 18.47 7.62
N PHE A 313 -9.34 17.29 7.43
CA PHE A 313 -9.71 16.38 6.32
C PHE A 313 -10.84 15.42 6.67
N GLY A 314 -11.06 15.12 7.95
CA GLY A 314 -12.14 14.27 8.43
C GLY A 314 -13.53 14.84 8.16
N VAL A 315 -13.68 16.16 8.24
CA VAL A 315 -14.94 16.86 7.95
C VAL A 315 -15.40 16.64 6.51
N GLU A 316 -14.48 16.53 5.56
CA GLU A 316 -14.77 16.34 4.14
C GLU A 316 -14.69 14.86 3.71
N HIS A 317 -14.59 13.92 4.66
CA HIS A 317 -14.39 12.48 4.39
C HIS A 317 -13.14 12.19 3.54
N HIS A 318 -12.08 12.97 3.70
CA HIS A 318 -10.80 12.83 2.99
C HIS A 318 -9.73 12.17 3.87
N LEU A 319 -10.11 11.26 4.77
CA LEU A 319 -9.18 10.45 5.56
C LEU A 319 -8.66 9.25 4.77
N MET A 320 -7.48 8.75 5.12
CA MET A 320 -6.93 7.57 4.47
C MET A 320 -7.83 6.33 4.73
N PRO A 321 -8.31 5.63 3.70
CA PRO A 321 -9.25 4.53 3.86
C PRO A 321 -8.58 3.22 4.33
N ASP A 322 -7.28 3.07 4.11
CA ASP A 322 -6.49 1.87 4.44
C ASP A 322 -5.11 2.26 5.04
N ASP A 323 -4.27 1.29 5.38
CA ASP A 323 -2.93 1.56 5.89
C ASP A 323 -2.07 2.31 4.84
N PRO A 324 -1.65 3.57 5.10
CA PRO A 324 -0.91 4.39 4.14
C PRO A 324 0.50 3.85 3.85
N PHE A 325 1.00 2.88 4.63
CA PHE A 325 2.32 2.29 4.45
C PHE A 325 2.28 0.96 3.69
N VAL A 326 1.08 0.40 3.45
CA VAL A 326 0.89 -0.86 2.72
C VAL A 326 0.12 -0.63 1.43
N ASN A 327 -0.95 0.15 1.48
CA ASN A 327 -1.84 0.39 0.35
C ASN A 327 -2.30 1.87 0.32
N PRO A 328 -1.37 2.83 0.14
CA PRO A 328 -1.72 4.23 0.11
C PRO A 328 -2.63 4.56 -1.07
N THR A 329 -3.69 5.30 -0.80
CA THR A 329 -4.59 5.88 -1.81
C THR A 329 -4.73 7.38 -1.55
N VAL A 330 -5.87 7.97 -1.90
CA VAL A 330 -6.22 9.33 -1.54
C VAL A 330 -6.65 9.39 -0.07
N GLY A 331 -6.08 10.33 0.69
CA GLY A 331 -6.50 10.65 2.05
C GLY A 331 -5.41 11.25 2.94
N ALA A 332 -5.82 11.89 4.03
CA ALA A 332 -4.96 12.42 5.08
C ALA A 332 -4.64 11.39 6.16
N PHE A 333 -3.42 11.45 6.70
CA PHE A 333 -2.95 10.56 7.75
C PHE A 333 -1.81 11.15 8.59
N SER A 334 -1.64 10.64 9.81
CA SER A 334 -0.47 10.95 10.65
C SER A 334 0.69 10.02 10.30
N ARG A 335 1.88 10.60 10.08
CA ARG A 335 3.04 9.86 9.61
C ARG A 335 3.80 9.16 10.74
N ILE A 336 4.27 7.94 10.49
CA ILE A 336 5.36 7.29 11.23
C ILE A 336 6.71 7.58 10.57
N SER A 337 7.77 7.56 11.36
CA SER A 337 9.13 7.89 10.93
C SER A 337 10.11 6.79 11.32
N SER A 338 11.24 6.71 10.61
CA SER A 338 12.36 5.80 10.91
C SER A 338 13.05 6.22 12.21
N ILE A 339 12.36 6.04 13.34
CA ILE A 339 12.77 6.38 14.70
C ILE A 339 12.57 5.13 15.55
N HIS A 340 13.56 4.83 16.39
CA HIS A 340 13.48 3.74 17.34
C HIS A 340 12.40 4.04 18.39
N PRO A 341 11.41 3.15 18.62
CA PRO A 341 10.24 3.46 19.43
C PRO A 341 10.58 3.82 20.88
N GLU A 342 11.57 3.14 21.49
CA GLU A 342 12.01 3.40 22.87
C GLU A 342 13.09 4.48 22.98
N ARG A 343 14.21 4.29 22.28
CA ARG A 343 15.38 5.19 22.37
C ARG A 343 15.16 6.55 21.72
N LYS A 344 14.15 6.68 20.86
CA LYS A 344 13.85 7.88 20.06
C LYS A 344 15.01 8.39 19.19
N GLU A 345 15.96 7.50 18.90
CA GLU A 345 17.05 7.75 17.98
C GLU A 345 16.62 7.43 16.54
N ARG A 346 17.30 8.04 15.56
CA ARG A 346 17.13 7.69 14.16
C ARG A 346 17.40 6.20 13.93
N SER A 347 16.47 5.53 13.26
CA SER A 347 16.64 4.21 12.67
C SER A 347 17.02 4.38 11.20
N TYR A 348 18.17 3.84 10.81
CA TYR A 348 18.76 4.00 9.48
C TYR A 348 19.64 2.79 9.12
N SER A 349 20.12 2.74 7.88
CA SER A 349 20.75 1.55 7.29
C SER A 349 21.91 1.03 8.12
N ALA A 350 22.77 1.90 8.67
CA ALA A 350 23.89 1.43 9.49
C ALA A 350 23.40 0.83 10.82
N SER A 351 22.46 1.50 11.50
CA SER A 351 21.92 0.97 12.77
C SER A 351 21.17 -0.36 12.59
N ALA A 352 20.49 -0.51 11.45
CA ALA A 352 19.64 -1.64 11.13
C ALA A 352 20.45 -2.83 10.58
N TYR A 353 21.34 -2.59 9.61
CA TYR A 353 22.00 -3.65 8.85
C TYR A 353 23.48 -3.83 9.17
N TYR A 354 24.19 -2.76 9.56
CA TYR A 354 25.63 -2.84 9.84
C TYR A 354 25.93 -3.16 11.30
N LEU A 355 25.44 -2.35 12.24
CA LEU A 355 25.79 -2.48 13.66
C LEU A 355 25.56 -3.89 14.22
N PRO A 356 24.47 -4.62 13.85
CA PRO A 356 24.25 -5.99 14.33
C PRO A 356 25.25 -7.02 13.78
N VAL A 357 25.92 -6.72 12.67
CA VAL A 357 26.78 -7.68 11.94
C VAL A 357 28.24 -7.23 11.84
N ARG A 358 28.60 -6.07 12.40
CA ARG A 358 29.94 -5.47 12.32
C ARG A 358 31.08 -6.35 12.82
N GLY A 359 30.77 -7.36 13.66
CA GLY A 359 31.74 -8.31 14.19
C GLY A 359 31.97 -9.55 13.31
N ARG A 360 31.29 -9.67 12.17
CA ARG A 360 31.47 -10.81 11.25
C ARG A 360 32.80 -10.69 10.54
N GLU A 361 33.63 -11.73 10.63
CA GLU A 361 34.95 -11.77 10.00
C GLU A 361 34.91 -11.65 8.47
N ASN A 362 33.79 -12.03 7.85
CA ASN A 362 33.59 -11.97 6.41
C ASN A 362 32.91 -10.67 5.92
N PHE A 363 32.80 -9.64 6.77
CA PHE A 363 32.18 -8.36 6.42
C PHE A 363 33.13 -7.20 6.73
N HIS A 364 33.64 -6.57 5.68
CA HIS A 364 34.62 -5.48 5.78
C HIS A 364 33.99 -4.16 5.32
N ILE A 365 34.22 -3.09 6.08
CA ILE A 365 33.91 -1.71 5.68
C ILE A 365 35.21 -0.92 5.71
N LEU A 366 35.51 -0.25 4.59
CA LEU A 366 36.56 0.74 4.50
C LEU A 366 35.88 2.11 4.29
N THR A 367 35.99 3.00 5.29
CA THR A 367 35.52 4.39 5.18
C THR A 367 36.59 5.26 4.54
N ASP A 368 36.21 6.47 4.14
CA ASP A 368 37.14 7.45 3.57
C ASP A 368 37.90 6.88 2.35
N ALA A 369 37.21 6.03 1.58
CA ALA A 369 37.69 5.37 0.38
C ALA A 369 36.76 5.72 -0.78
N GLU A 370 37.20 6.64 -1.63
CA GLU A 370 36.44 7.12 -2.78
C GLU A 370 36.69 6.20 -3.97
N VAL A 371 35.64 5.57 -4.49
CA VAL A 371 35.71 4.73 -5.69
C VAL A 371 35.84 5.65 -6.91
N THR A 372 36.93 5.52 -7.67
CA THR A 372 37.22 6.38 -8.82
C THR A 372 36.72 5.81 -10.13
N ARG A 373 36.76 4.48 -10.31
CA ARG A 373 36.30 3.77 -11.52
C ARG A 373 36.18 2.26 -11.33
N ILE A 374 35.50 1.61 -12.27
CA ILE A 374 35.51 0.15 -12.47
C ILE A 374 36.77 -0.24 -13.23
N VAL A 375 37.26 -1.44 -12.92
CA VAL A 375 38.26 -2.15 -13.70
C VAL A 375 37.58 -3.28 -14.47
N PHE A 376 37.84 -3.34 -15.77
CA PHE A 376 37.28 -4.33 -16.70
C PHE A 376 38.37 -5.27 -17.22
N ASP A 377 38.02 -6.54 -17.44
CA ASP A 377 38.87 -7.51 -18.13
C ASP A 377 38.69 -7.39 -19.65
N ASN A 378 39.80 -7.33 -20.40
CA ASN A 378 39.82 -7.36 -21.87
C ASN A 378 38.87 -6.35 -22.55
N ALA A 379 38.86 -5.09 -22.11
CA ALA A 379 38.08 -4.01 -22.72
C ALA A 379 38.50 -3.77 -24.19
N LYS A 380 37.81 -4.40 -25.14
CA LYS A 380 37.82 -4.05 -26.56
C LYS A 380 36.39 -3.74 -26.98
N ALA A 381 36.20 -2.63 -27.67
CA ALA A 381 34.90 -2.18 -28.16
C ALA A 381 34.15 -3.31 -28.90
N GLY A 382 32.93 -3.62 -28.46
CA GLY A 382 32.03 -4.59 -29.11
C GLY A 382 32.08 -6.04 -28.61
N ILE A 383 32.86 -6.36 -27.56
CA ILE A 383 32.86 -7.68 -26.90
C ILE A 383 32.20 -7.55 -25.51
N SER A 384 31.52 -8.58 -25.00
CA SER A 384 30.97 -8.58 -23.64
C SER A 384 32.10 -8.31 -22.63
N VAL A 385 32.02 -7.17 -21.94
CA VAL A 385 33.06 -6.73 -21.02
C VAL A 385 32.74 -7.25 -19.62
N HIS A 386 33.73 -7.89 -18.98
CA HIS A 386 33.58 -8.43 -17.63
C HIS A 386 34.14 -7.46 -16.59
N VAL A 387 33.35 -7.12 -15.58
CA VAL A 387 33.81 -6.32 -14.43
C VAL A 387 34.69 -7.17 -13.52
N SER A 388 35.92 -6.73 -13.25
CA SER A 388 36.88 -7.46 -12.40
C SER A 388 37.22 -6.79 -11.07
N GLY A 389 36.90 -5.50 -10.89
CA GLY A 389 37.15 -4.81 -9.62
C GLY A 389 36.87 -3.32 -9.64
N VAL A 390 37.22 -2.66 -8.54
CA VAL A 390 37.10 -1.21 -8.36
C VAL A 390 38.49 -0.65 -8.08
N GLU A 391 38.77 0.51 -8.68
CA GLU A 391 39.84 1.38 -8.22
C GLU A 391 39.26 2.37 -7.20
N TYR A 392 39.99 2.58 -6.10
CA TYR A 392 39.60 3.53 -5.07
C TYR A 392 40.81 4.30 -4.54
N LYS A 393 40.55 5.51 -4.04
CA LYS A 393 41.52 6.36 -3.36
C LYS A 393 41.26 6.35 -1.87
N HIS A 394 42.26 5.96 -1.08
CA HIS A 394 42.20 5.97 0.39
C HIS A 394 43.48 6.60 0.94
N GLN A 395 43.34 7.59 1.81
CA GLN A 395 44.48 8.33 2.40
C GLN A 395 45.48 8.86 1.36
N GLY A 396 44.97 9.32 0.21
CA GLY A 396 45.80 9.83 -0.90
C GLY A 396 46.46 8.77 -1.77
N THR A 397 46.30 7.48 -1.45
CA THR A 397 46.85 6.35 -2.23
C THR A 397 45.76 5.71 -3.09
N THR A 398 46.04 5.49 -4.37
CA THR A 398 45.17 4.74 -5.28
C THR A 398 45.46 3.26 -5.18
N SER A 399 44.42 2.43 -5.04
CA SER A 399 44.52 0.97 -4.94
C SER A 399 43.37 0.31 -5.68
N ILE A 400 43.54 -0.95 -6.06
CA ILE A 400 42.52 -1.75 -6.73
C ILE A 400 42.09 -2.87 -5.80
N VAL A 401 40.78 -3.03 -5.62
CA VAL A 401 40.20 -4.24 -5.02
C VAL A 401 39.44 -5.00 -6.10
N TYR A 402 39.80 -6.26 -6.28
CA TYR A 402 39.15 -7.12 -7.25
C TYR A 402 37.85 -7.64 -6.66
N ALA A 403 36.77 -7.45 -7.41
CA ALA A 403 35.46 -7.96 -7.10
C ALA A 403 35.20 -9.11 -8.06
N LYS A 404 34.82 -10.27 -7.54
CA LYS A 404 34.35 -11.35 -8.41
C LYS A 404 32.99 -11.02 -9.08
N LYS A 405 32.34 -9.89 -8.73
CA LYS A 405 30.96 -9.59 -9.13
C LYS A 405 30.68 -8.17 -9.69
N GLU A 406 30.65 -7.00 -8.99
CA GLU A 406 29.88 -5.80 -9.49
C GLU A 406 30.37 -4.37 -9.04
N VAL A 407 30.32 -3.29 -9.91
CA VAL A 407 30.90 -1.89 -9.71
C VAL A 407 30.41 -0.71 -10.69
N ILE A 408 30.59 0.62 -10.42
CA ILE A 408 30.04 1.94 -10.97
C ILE A 408 30.35 2.50 -12.42
N LEU A 409 29.40 3.15 -13.14
CA LEU A 409 29.37 3.30 -14.62
C LEU A 409 30.21 4.38 -15.39
N GLU A 410 29.98 5.70 -15.28
CA GLU A 410 30.46 6.69 -16.31
C GLU A 410 31.98 6.89 -16.39
N LEU A 411 32.66 7.14 -15.27
CA LEU A 411 34.14 7.27 -15.21
C LEU A 411 34.87 6.00 -15.64
N SER A 412 34.12 4.91 -15.80
CA SER A 412 34.59 3.61 -16.22
C SER A 412 34.39 3.37 -17.72
N GLY A 413 33.91 4.38 -18.47
CA GLY A 413 33.66 4.26 -19.90
C GLY A 413 32.32 3.60 -20.25
N VAL A 414 31.37 3.53 -19.30
CA VAL A 414 30.00 3.07 -19.56
C VAL A 414 29.05 4.26 -19.52
N GLY A 415 28.60 4.72 -20.69
CA GLY A 415 27.76 5.90 -20.81
C GLY A 415 27.64 6.39 -22.25
N ASN A 416 27.20 7.63 -22.45
CA ASN A 416 27.06 8.21 -23.79
C ASN A 416 28.44 8.34 -24.48
N ALA A 417 28.67 7.58 -25.56
CA ALA A 417 29.96 7.56 -26.24
C ALA A 417 30.44 8.95 -26.70
N LYS A 418 29.55 9.85 -27.11
CA LYS A 418 29.94 11.19 -27.54
C LYS A 418 30.50 12.00 -26.38
N LEU A 419 29.80 12.01 -25.25
CA LEU A 419 30.23 12.68 -24.03
C LEU A 419 31.57 12.11 -23.53
N LEU A 420 31.70 10.78 -23.47
CA LEU A 420 32.91 10.12 -22.99
C LEU A 420 34.13 10.47 -23.85
N ASN A 421 33.98 10.47 -25.17
CA ASN A 421 35.05 10.87 -26.09
C ASN A 421 35.44 12.36 -25.93
N GLU A 422 34.47 13.26 -25.72
CA GLU A 422 34.73 14.68 -25.45
C GLU A 422 35.55 14.89 -24.16
N LEU A 423 35.39 13.99 -23.18
CA LEU A 423 36.11 14.00 -21.91
C LEU A 423 37.40 13.16 -21.92
N ASN A 424 37.81 12.63 -23.07
CA ASN A 424 38.97 11.73 -23.22
C ASN A 424 38.88 10.46 -22.35
N ILE A 425 37.70 9.84 -22.29
CA ILE A 425 37.44 8.56 -21.63
C ILE A 425 37.21 7.51 -22.70
N ASP A 426 37.95 6.40 -22.64
CA ASP A 426 37.76 5.29 -23.56
C ASP A 426 36.36 4.67 -23.38
N VAL A 427 35.61 4.57 -24.47
CA VAL A 427 34.27 3.98 -24.45
C VAL A 427 34.36 2.46 -24.33
N VAL A 428 33.89 1.94 -23.20
CA VAL A 428 33.80 0.50 -22.92
C VAL A 428 32.44 -0.03 -23.36
N VAL A 429 31.35 0.65 -22.97
CA VAL A 429 29.98 0.36 -23.38
C VAL A 429 29.27 1.67 -23.71
N ASP A 430 28.83 1.82 -24.96
CA ASP A 430 27.98 2.94 -25.36
C ASP A 430 26.56 2.72 -24.84
N LEU A 431 26.26 3.38 -23.73
CA LEU A 431 24.97 3.33 -23.06
C LEU A 431 24.48 4.75 -22.81
N PRO A 432 23.89 5.42 -23.83
CA PRO A 432 23.54 6.83 -23.74
C PRO A 432 22.44 7.16 -22.72
N ALA A 433 21.79 6.15 -22.13
CA ALA A 433 20.82 6.32 -21.05
C ALA A 433 21.45 6.54 -19.67
N VAL A 434 22.76 6.30 -19.51
CA VAL A 434 23.45 6.58 -18.23
C VAL A 434 23.45 8.08 -17.97
N GLY A 435 23.07 8.48 -16.76
CA GLY A 435 22.93 9.89 -16.37
C GLY A 435 21.58 10.51 -16.78
N GLU A 436 20.77 9.82 -17.57
CA GLU A 436 19.48 10.31 -18.07
C GLU A 436 18.31 9.87 -17.19
N ASN A 437 17.13 10.47 -17.44
CA ASN A 437 15.89 10.18 -16.70
C ASN A 437 15.93 10.40 -15.17
N PRO A 438 16.74 11.30 -14.57
CA PRO A 438 16.56 11.67 -13.18
C PRO A 438 15.16 12.24 -12.97
N GLN A 439 14.52 11.73 -11.94
CA GLN A 439 13.19 12.08 -11.46
C GLN A 439 13.30 12.40 -9.98
N ASP A 440 12.66 13.48 -9.57
CA ASP A 440 12.61 13.87 -8.17
C ASP A 440 11.29 14.58 -7.91
N HIS A 441 10.79 14.45 -6.69
CA HIS A 441 9.59 15.15 -6.29
C HIS A 441 9.91 16.63 -6.09
N ALA A 442 9.36 17.48 -6.96
CA ALA A 442 9.34 18.92 -6.75
C ALA A 442 8.37 19.26 -5.62
N VAL A 443 8.82 20.08 -4.68
CA VAL A 443 8.01 20.57 -3.56
C VAL A 443 8.08 22.09 -3.46
N ALA A 444 6.94 22.69 -3.14
CA ALA A 444 6.83 24.07 -2.69
C ALA A 444 5.94 24.15 -1.45
N SER A 445 6.06 25.23 -0.68
CA SER A 445 5.34 25.34 0.59
C SER A 445 4.97 26.77 0.94
N ILE A 446 3.88 26.92 1.69
CA ILE A 446 3.44 28.18 2.27
C ILE A 446 3.62 28.11 3.79
N CYS A 447 4.26 29.14 4.34
CA CYS A 447 4.54 29.28 5.76
C CYS A 447 3.54 30.26 6.38
N PHE A 448 2.87 29.88 7.46
CA PHE A 448 1.88 30.70 8.17
C PHE A 448 2.32 30.96 9.61
N GLU A 449 2.04 32.15 10.17
CA GLU A 449 2.30 32.43 11.59
C GLU A 449 1.44 31.52 12.48
N ALA A 450 2.10 30.79 13.38
CA ALA A 450 1.46 29.91 14.33
C ALA A 450 1.13 30.61 15.65
N THR A 451 0.13 30.08 16.37
CA THR A 451 -0.23 30.50 17.74
C THR A 451 0.50 29.70 18.80
N ASN A 452 0.86 28.46 18.49
CA ASN A 452 1.42 27.50 19.44
C ASN A 452 2.95 27.41 19.33
N ASP A 453 3.58 26.69 20.26
CA ASP A 453 5.01 26.41 20.20
C ASP A 453 5.37 25.54 19.00
N THR A 454 6.49 25.86 18.35
CA THR A 454 6.97 25.28 17.10
C THR A 454 8.47 25.00 17.22
N LEU A 455 9.03 24.27 16.25
CA LEU A 455 10.46 23.96 16.21
C LEU A 455 11.33 25.13 15.71
N ASP A 456 10.74 26.31 15.48
CA ASP A 456 11.42 27.47 14.91
C ASP A 456 12.60 27.96 15.77
N ALA A 457 12.47 27.96 17.10
CA ALA A 457 13.55 28.35 18.00
C ALA A 457 14.77 27.42 17.88
N LEU A 458 14.53 26.13 17.64
CA LEU A 458 15.58 25.14 17.37
C LEU A 458 16.16 25.31 15.97
N ALA A 459 15.33 25.59 14.97
CA ALA A 459 15.80 25.92 13.63
C ALA A 459 16.72 27.15 13.63
N ARG A 460 16.44 28.14 14.49
CA ARG A 460 17.29 29.32 14.74
C ARG A 460 18.48 29.07 15.67
N GLN A 461 18.65 27.86 16.19
CA GLN A 461 19.73 27.49 17.12
C GLN A 461 19.75 28.37 18.40
N GLU A 462 18.59 28.78 18.90
CA GLU A 462 18.49 29.55 20.13
C GLU A 462 18.99 28.71 21.32
N SER A 463 19.97 29.23 22.07
CA SER A 463 20.71 28.44 23.06
C SER A 463 19.84 27.83 24.16
N GLU A 464 18.84 28.57 24.65
CA GLU A 464 17.89 28.08 25.66
C GLU A 464 17.01 26.95 25.11
N ALA A 465 16.49 27.10 23.89
CA ALA A 465 15.68 26.08 23.24
C ALA A 465 16.47 24.79 22.97
N VAL A 466 17.72 24.91 22.50
CA VAL A 466 18.61 23.77 22.30
C VAL A 466 18.94 23.07 23.62
N ALA A 467 19.30 23.84 24.65
CA ALA A 467 19.61 23.28 25.97
C ALA A 467 18.41 22.55 26.58
N GLN A 468 17.21 23.14 26.52
CA GLN A 468 16.00 22.51 27.00
C GLN A 468 15.67 21.23 26.22
N ALA A 469 15.75 21.26 24.89
CA ALA A 469 15.45 20.09 24.06
C ALA A 469 16.47 18.96 24.29
N MET A 470 17.74 19.28 24.55
CA MET A 470 18.75 18.29 24.95
C MET A 470 18.46 17.71 26.34
N GLN A 471 18.03 18.55 27.29
CA GLN A 471 17.65 18.11 28.64
C GLN A 471 16.45 17.17 28.61
N ASP A 472 15.38 17.54 27.90
CA ASP A 472 14.15 16.73 27.77
C ASP A 472 14.45 15.36 27.18
N TYR A 473 15.26 15.34 26.11
CA TYR A 473 15.68 14.12 25.46
C TYR A 473 16.60 13.27 26.34
N GLY A 474 17.57 13.89 27.00
CA GLY A 474 18.51 13.20 27.90
C GLY A 474 17.82 12.58 29.11
N ALA A 475 16.84 13.28 29.68
CA ALA A 475 16.13 12.84 30.89
C ALA A 475 15.06 11.77 30.59
N SER A 476 14.32 11.92 29.48
CA SER A 476 13.08 11.15 29.27
C SER A 476 12.85 10.67 27.84
N ARG A 477 13.78 10.93 26.91
CA ARG A 477 13.59 10.69 25.46
C ARG A 477 12.35 11.41 24.91
N THR A 478 11.99 12.56 25.47
CA THR A 478 10.87 13.38 25.00
C THR A 478 11.38 14.71 24.44
N GLY A 479 10.44 15.60 24.10
CA GLY A 479 10.76 16.93 23.61
C GLY A 479 11.21 16.96 22.15
N PRO A 480 11.57 18.14 21.64
CA PRO A 480 11.79 18.38 20.22
C PRO A 480 12.86 17.51 19.54
N MET A 481 13.89 17.07 20.27
CA MET A 481 14.95 16.21 19.72
C MET A 481 14.46 14.78 19.42
N SER A 482 13.31 14.37 19.97
CA SER A 482 12.62 13.12 19.62
C SER A 482 11.68 13.26 18.41
N HIS A 483 11.63 14.45 17.79
CA HIS A 483 10.69 14.83 16.74
C HIS A 483 11.39 14.98 15.39
N VAL A 484 10.74 14.50 14.32
CA VAL A 484 11.00 15.00 12.95
C VAL A 484 9.97 16.07 12.62
N GLY A 485 10.40 17.18 12.01
CA GLY A 485 9.53 18.36 11.81
C GLY A 485 8.25 18.09 11.02
N VAL A 486 8.23 17.08 10.14
CA VAL A 486 7.03 16.67 9.39
C VAL A 486 6.19 15.69 10.21
N THR A 487 4.95 16.05 10.53
CA THR A 487 4.11 15.25 11.45
C THR A 487 2.98 14.51 10.74
N SER A 488 2.48 15.08 9.65
CA SER A 488 1.26 14.62 8.96
C SER A 488 1.40 14.77 7.45
N TYR A 489 0.67 13.92 6.73
CA TYR A 489 0.59 13.92 5.27
C TYR A 489 -0.87 13.92 4.79
N ALA A 490 -1.10 14.35 3.55
CA ALA A 490 -2.32 14.03 2.83
C ALA A 490 -2.03 13.77 1.36
N TYR A 491 -2.49 12.65 0.83
CA TYR A 491 -2.38 12.31 -0.59
C TYR A 491 -3.67 12.71 -1.27
N LEU A 492 -3.63 13.72 -2.14
CA LEU A 492 -4.83 14.31 -2.71
C LEU A 492 -4.70 14.50 -4.23
N PRO A 493 -5.79 14.27 -4.99
CA PRO A 493 -5.90 14.71 -6.37
C PRO A 493 -6.23 16.22 -6.43
N VAL A 494 -6.13 16.81 -7.61
CA VAL A 494 -6.81 18.08 -7.89
C VAL A 494 -8.33 17.82 -7.98
N ASN A 495 -9.09 18.39 -7.05
CA ASN A 495 -10.53 18.17 -6.93
C ASN A 495 -11.39 19.32 -7.44
N SER A 496 -10.85 20.54 -7.48
CA SER A 496 -11.60 21.70 -7.94
C SER A 496 -12.01 21.52 -9.41
N HIS A 497 -13.25 21.88 -9.74
CA HIS A 497 -13.76 21.75 -11.11
C HIS A 497 -12.89 22.54 -12.10
N ASP A 498 -12.57 23.79 -11.76
CA ASP A 498 -11.72 24.66 -12.57
C ASP A 498 -10.30 24.13 -12.70
N GLY A 499 -9.74 23.57 -11.62
CA GLY A 499 -8.42 22.95 -11.63
C GLY A 499 -8.37 21.72 -12.51
N ARG A 500 -9.37 20.84 -12.43
CA ARG A 500 -9.46 19.67 -13.33
C ARG A 500 -9.57 20.08 -14.79
N GLN A 501 -10.41 21.07 -15.12
CA GLN A 501 -10.49 21.60 -16.48
C GLN A 501 -9.19 22.24 -16.94
N ALA A 502 -8.44 22.89 -16.05
CA ALA A 502 -7.12 23.44 -16.38
C ALA A 502 -6.12 22.32 -16.70
N ILE A 503 -6.09 21.26 -15.89
CA ILE A 503 -5.24 20.09 -16.11
C ILE A 503 -5.60 19.36 -17.40
N GLU A 504 -6.88 19.09 -17.65
CA GLU A 504 -7.35 18.49 -18.92
C GLU A 504 -6.93 19.31 -20.13
N ARG A 505 -7.09 20.64 -20.08
CA ARG A 505 -6.64 21.52 -21.17
C ARG A 505 -5.13 21.43 -21.38
N VAL A 506 -4.33 21.53 -20.32
CA VAL A 506 -2.86 21.45 -20.45
C VAL A 506 -2.44 20.06 -20.93
N LEU A 507 -3.10 18.99 -20.48
CA LEU A 507 -2.88 17.63 -20.98
C LEU A 507 -3.19 17.53 -22.47
N ASP A 508 -4.35 17.98 -22.93
CA ASP A 508 -4.74 17.90 -24.34
C ASP A 508 -3.78 18.68 -25.26
N HIS A 509 -3.34 19.87 -24.83
CA HIS A 509 -2.42 20.70 -25.62
C HIS A 509 -0.99 20.15 -25.64
N ASN A 510 -0.58 19.43 -24.59
CA ASN A 510 0.77 18.90 -24.45
C ASN A 510 0.83 17.37 -24.60
N ARG A 511 -0.27 16.76 -25.04
CA ARG A 511 -0.32 15.33 -25.32
C ARG A 511 0.64 15.04 -26.48
N PRO A 512 1.66 14.21 -26.28
CA PRO A 512 2.64 13.94 -27.31
C PRO A 512 1.99 13.24 -28.52
N SER A 513 2.38 13.62 -29.74
CA SER A 513 2.00 12.85 -30.92
C SER A 513 2.78 11.53 -30.98
N PRO A 514 2.17 10.39 -31.34
CA PRO A 514 2.87 9.11 -31.52
C PRO A 514 4.03 9.17 -32.52
N ARG A 515 4.12 10.22 -33.34
CA ARG A 515 5.19 10.46 -34.34
C ARG A 515 6.34 11.32 -33.81
N GLU A 516 6.19 11.96 -32.65
CA GLU A 516 7.16 12.89 -32.07
C GLU A 516 8.09 12.24 -31.03
N PHE A 517 7.77 11.04 -30.55
CA PHE A 517 8.65 10.32 -29.63
C PHE A 517 9.80 9.63 -30.35
N THR A 518 11.02 9.93 -29.90
CA THR A 518 12.23 9.17 -30.17
C THR A 518 12.35 7.91 -29.29
N SER A 519 11.57 7.77 -28.20
CA SER A 519 11.62 6.59 -27.32
C SER A 519 10.24 6.09 -26.85
N LYS A 520 10.01 4.76 -26.88
CA LYS A 520 8.78 4.10 -26.39
C LYS A 520 8.55 4.27 -24.89
N ARG A 521 9.62 4.57 -24.14
CA ARG A 521 9.61 4.71 -22.68
C ARG A 521 8.87 5.97 -22.25
N ASP A 522 9.13 7.08 -22.92
CA ASP A 522 8.59 8.37 -22.52
C ASP A 522 7.07 8.44 -22.79
N LEU A 523 6.60 7.76 -23.85
CA LEU A 523 5.16 7.52 -24.09
C LEU A 523 4.52 6.71 -22.95
N ALA A 524 5.15 5.60 -22.53
CA ALA A 524 4.63 4.78 -21.45
C ALA A 524 4.57 5.54 -20.11
N TYR A 525 5.55 6.41 -19.83
CA TYR A 525 5.49 7.29 -18.67
C TYR A 525 4.36 8.31 -18.76
N PHE A 526 4.18 8.94 -19.93
CA PHE A 526 3.07 9.85 -20.15
C PHE A 526 1.72 9.17 -19.89
N GLU A 527 1.49 7.97 -20.44
CA GLU A 527 0.25 7.20 -20.23
C GLU A 527 -0.01 6.85 -18.75
N ILE A 528 1.04 6.51 -17.99
CA ILE A 528 0.92 6.23 -16.55
C ILE A 528 0.50 7.48 -15.80
N VAL A 529 1.15 8.62 -16.08
CA VAL A 529 0.83 9.88 -15.40
C VAL A 529 -0.55 10.39 -15.81
N GLU A 530 -0.87 10.38 -17.10
CA GLU A 530 -2.19 10.77 -17.62
C GLU A 530 -3.30 9.98 -16.93
N LYS A 531 -3.14 8.66 -16.79
CA LYS A 531 -4.09 7.83 -16.05
C LYS A 531 -4.23 8.24 -14.59
N ALA A 532 -3.12 8.58 -13.92
CA ALA A 532 -3.14 9.03 -12.53
C ALA A 532 -3.78 10.42 -12.38
N LEU A 533 -3.57 11.33 -13.34
CA LEU A 533 -4.15 12.68 -13.32
C LEU A 533 -5.66 12.68 -13.56
N LEU A 534 -6.15 11.78 -14.41
CA LEU A 534 -7.57 11.67 -14.76
C LEU A 534 -8.38 10.81 -13.79
N ASP A 535 -7.73 10.00 -12.94
CA ASP A 535 -8.39 9.20 -11.91
C ASP A 535 -8.48 9.97 -10.60
N SER A 536 -9.70 10.35 -10.20
CA SER A 536 -9.94 11.05 -8.94
C SER A 536 -9.59 10.25 -7.68
N ASN A 537 -9.31 8.96 -7.80
CA ASN A 537 -8.86 8.10 -6.69
C ASN A 537 -7.34 7.94 -6.62
N GLN A 538 -6.58 8.61 -7.50
CA GLN A 538 -5.12 8.62 -7.48
C GLN A 538 -4.61 9.97 -6.98
N PRO A 539 -3.60 10.00 -6.10
CA PRO A 539 -3.07 11.25 -5.61
C PRO A 539 -2.12 11.89 -6.62
N THR A 540 -2.39 13.15 -6.97
CA THR A 540 -1.53 13.93 -7.87
C THR A 540 -0.48 14.74 -7.11
N ALA A 541 -0.73 15.02 -5.82
CA ALA A 541 0.26 15.53 -4.89
C ALA A 541 0.17 14.91 -3.49
N ALA A 542 1.27 15.00 -2.78
CA ALA A 542 1.38 14.77 -1.35
C ALA A 542 1.55 16.09 -0.60
N TYR A 543 0.61 16.39 0.27
CA TYR A 543 0.69 17.49 1.22
C TYR A 543 1.46 17.05 2.45
N LEU A 544 2.25 17.96 3.03
CA LEU A 544 2.97 17.74 4.27
C LEU A 544 2.78 18.91 5.23
N ALA A 545 2.66 18.60 6.52
CA ALA A 545 2.54 19.59 7.58
C ALA A 545 3.80 19.62 8.44
N VAL A 546 4.35 20.82 8.66
CA VAL A 546 5.55 21.06 9.45
C VAL A 546 5.27 22.12 10.51
N SER A 547 5.48 21.79 11.78
CA SER A 547 5.38 22.76 12.88
C SER A 547 6.66 23.59 13.04
N ALA A 548 7.08 24.22 11.95
CA ALA A 548 8.17 25.18 11.84
C ALA A 548 8.11 25.89 10.49
N GLN A 549 8.91 26.94 10.31
CA GLN A 549 9.26 27.43 8.98
C GLN A 549 10.15 26.42 8.23
N THR A 550 9.91 26.27 6.94
CA THR A 550 10.83 25.59 6.02
C THR A 550 11.68 26.61 5.29
N ALA A 551 12.84 26.19 4.77
CA ALA A 551 13.70 27.06 3.99
C ALA A 551 12.94 27.56 2.75
N GLN A 552 12.78 28.87 2.63
CA GLN A 552 12.30 29.49 1.40
C GLN A 552 13.48 29.60 0.43
N SER A 553 13.37 28.95 -0.73
CA SER A 553 14.22 29.27 -1.88
C SER A 553 13.84 30.68 -2.35
N ASN A 554 14.83 31.56 -2.49
CA ASN A 554 14.65 32.91 -3.04
C ASN A 554 14.95 32.96 -4.55
N GLY A 555 14.83 31.82 -5.25
CA GLY A 555 15.17 31.68 -6.67
C GLY A 555 16.67 31.85 -6.97
N SER A 556 17.53 31.99 -5.96
CA SER A 556 18.97 32.15 -6.13
C SER A 556 19.73 30.91 -5.68
N LEU A 557 20.70 30.47 -6.50
CA LEU A 557 21.74 29.52 -6.07
C LEU A 557 22.60 30.08 -4.91
N LYS A 558 22.48 31.38 -4.59
CA LYS A 558 23.05 31.96 -3.37
C LYS A 558 22.02 31.81 -2.26
N ALA A 559 22.42 31.13 -1.19
CA ALA A 559 21.63 31.01 0.03
C ALA A 559 20.96 32.36 0.37
N SER A 560 19.66 32.34 0.63
CA SER A 560 18.95 33.48 1.21
C SER A 560 19.77 34.01 2.39
N SER A 561 20.19 35.27 2.29
CA SER A 561 20.96 35.95 3.34
C SER A 561 20.12 36.24 4.59
N ALA A 562 18.81 36.10 4.50
CA ALA A 562 17.93 36.12 5.66
C ALA A 562 17.85 34.69 6.22
N GLY A 563 18.48 34.47 7.38
CA GLY A 563 18.26 33.27 8.18
C GLY A 563 16.78 33.12 8.58
N PRO A 564 16.42 32.08 9.35
CA PRO A 564 15.03 31.81 9.68
C PRO A 564 14.38 33.02 10.37
N LEU A 565 13.17 33.39 9.93
CA LEU A 565 12.41 34.52 10.43
C LEU A 565 12.17 34.38 11.94
N PRO A 566 12.18 35.48 12.71
CA PRO A 566 11.76 35.46 14.11
C PRO A 566 10.25 35.15 14.19
N GLY A 567 9.86 34.41 15.22
CA GLY A 567 8.48 34.01 15.44
C GLY A 567 8.27 32.50 15.38
N LYS A 568 6.99 32.12 15.32
CA LYS A 568 6.52 30.73 15.32
C LYS A 568 5.70 30.52 14.07
N PHE A 569 5.94 29.41 13.39
CA PHE A 569 5.37 29.16 12.09
C PHE A 569 4.90 27.71 11.92
N PHE A 570 3.89 27.55 11.08
CA PHE A 570 3.40 26.26 10.62
C PHE A 570 3.39 26.29 9.10
N THR A 571 4.07 25.32 8.50
CA THR A 571 4.23 25.24 7.06
C THR A 571 3.40 24.09 6.49
N ILE A 572 2.69 24.38 5.40
CA ILE A 572 2.02 23.37 4.58
C ILE A 572 2.74 23.33 3.23
N GLY A 573 3.24 22.17 2.85
CA GLY A 573 3.89 21.94 1.55
C GLY A 573 3.06 21.04 0.66
N ALA A 574 3.20 21.21 -0.66
CA ALA A 574 2.67 20.32 -1.69
C ALA A 574 3.84 19.76 -2.52
N MET A 575 3.89 18.44 -2.63
CA MET A 575 4.91 17.67 -3.34
C MET A 575 4.26 16.94 -4.50
N LEU A 576 4.77 17.11 -5.73
CA LEU A 576 4.26 16.36 -6.88
C LEU A 576 4.46 14.86 -6.68
N SER A 577 3.41 14.06 -6.90
CA SER A 577 3.46 12.59 -6.73
C SER A 577 4.12 11.87 -7.89
N GLN A 578 3.93 12.36 -9.11
CA GLN A 578 4.42 11.72 -10.35
C GLN A 578 4.86 12.81 -11.34
N PRO A 579 6.07 13.36 -11.19
CA PRO A 579 6.56 14.41 -12.09
C PRO A 579 6.78 13.85 -13.50
N LEU A 580 6.51 14.67 -14.51
CA LEU A 580 6.80 14.42 -15.93
C LEU A 580 8.10 15.08 -16.40
N SER A 581 8.57 16.09 -15.68
CA SER A 581 9.86 16.74 -15.90
C SER A 581 10.99 15.72 -15.73
N ARG A 582 11.99 15.77 -16.60
CA ARG A 582 13.16 14.88 -16.60
C ARG A 582 14.41 15.69 -16.79
N GLY A 583 15.40 15.42 -15.94
CA GLY A 583 16.68 16.09 -15.97
C GLY A 583 17.79 15.27 -16.64
N SER A 584 19.03 15.58 -16.30
CA SER A 584 20.21 14.73 -16.50
C SER A 584 21.28 14.97 -15.41
N VAL A 585 22.15 13.98 -15.22
CA VAL A 585 23.32 14.03 -14.34
C VAL A 585 24.52 13.49 -15.10
N HIS A 586 25.53 14.32 -15.35
CA HIS A 586 26.71 13.92 -16.11
C HIS A 586 28.00 14.51 -15.55
N ILE A 587 29.07 13.73 -15.65
CA ILE A 587 30.43 14.21 -15.42
C ILE A 587 30.81 15.35 -16.38
N GLN A 588 31.65 16.27 -15.92
CA GLN A 588 32.21 17.37 -16.74
C GLN A 588 33.69 17.18 -17.08
N SER A 589 34.35 16.22 -16.45
CA SER A 589 35.76 15.96 -16.61
C SER A 589 36.06 14.50 -16.28
N ASN A 590 37.25 14.03 -16.65
CA ASN A 590 37.78 12.73 -16.24
C ASN A 590 38.46 12.76 -14.85
N ASP A 591 38.50 13.91 -14.17
CA ASP A 591 38.94 14.01 -12.78
C ASP A 591 37.78 13.59 -11.86
N PRO A 592 37.92 12.50 -11.08
CA PRO A 592 36.87 12.02 -10.18
C PRO A 592 36.52 13.02 -9.07
N SER A 593 37.41 13.97 -8.77
CA SER A 593 37.16 15.02 -7.77
C SER A 593 36.32 16.19 -8.29
N SER A 594 36.09 16.27 -9.60
CA SER A 594 35.22 17.28 -10.21
C SER A 594 33.76 16.93 -9.97
N LEU A 595 32.98 17.91 -9.49
CA LEU A 595 31.53 17.73 -9.32
C LEU A 595 30.83 17.55 -10.68
N PRO A 596 29.80 16.68 -10.76
CA PRO A 596 29.00 16.53 -11.97
C PRO A 596 28.08 17.73 -12.20
N VAL A 597 27.61 17.90 -13.44
CA VAL A 597 26.39 18.70 -13.71
C VAL A 597 25.20 17.90 -13.26
N ILE A 598 24.36 18.52 -12.45
CA ILE A 598 23.03 18.01 -12.10
C ILE A 598 22.03 19.03 -12.60
N ASP A 599 21.32 18.72 -13.67
CA ASP A 599 20.24 19.54 -14.22
C ASP A 599 18.91 18.78 -14.08
N PRO A 600 18.17 18.91 -12.97
CA PRO A 600 16.94 18.17 -12.73
C PRO A 600 15.76 18.67 -13.57
N LYS A 601 15.88 19.84 -14.22
CA LYS A 601 14.83 20.49 -15.03
C LYS A 601 13.46 20.54 -14.35
N TYR A 602 13.43 20.87 -13.05
CA TYR A 602 12.17 20.98 -12.29
C TYR A 602 11.15 21.87 -13.01
N LEU A 603 9.91 21.37 -13.11
CA LEU A 603 8.78 22.04 -13.75
C LEU A 603 9.00 22.45 -15.23
N SER A 604 9.95 21.80 -15.92
CA SER A 604 10.14 21.98 -17.37
C SER A 604 8.94 21.45 -18.17
N ASN A 605 8.22 20.45 -17.65
CA ASN A 605 6.97 20.00 -18.23
C ASN A 605 5.82 20.93 -17.79
N PRO A 606 5.04 21.51 -18.72
CA PRO A 606 3.96 22.43 -18.38
C PRO A 606 2.82 21.77 -17.58
N ILE A 607 2.65 20.45 -17.67
CA ILE A 607 1.67 19.70 -16.87
C ILE A 607 2.07 19.73 -15.39
N ASP A 608 3.35 19.51 -15.07
CA ASP A 608 3.85 19.58 -13.69
C ASP A 608 3.67 20.97 -13.09
N MET A 609 3.97 22.01 -13.87
CA MET A 609 3.82 23.41 -13.47
C MET A 609 2.36 23.76 -13.17
N GLU A 610 1.42 23.39 -14.05
CA GLU A 610 -0.01 23.61 -13.82
C GLU A 610 -0.49 22.83 -12.59
N LEU A 611 -0.11 21.57 -12.48
CA LEU A 611 -0.53 20.67 -11.40
C LEU A 611 -0.10 21.18 -10.04
N LEU A 612 1.18 21.53 -9.89
CA LEU A 612 1.67 22.05 -8.62
C LEU A 612 1.06 23.43 -8.31
N ALA A 613 0.81 24.27 -9.32
CA ALA A 613 0.15 25.56 -9.13
C ALA A 613 -1.28 25.41 -8.56
N GLN A 614 -2.05 24.45 -9.07
CA GLN A 614 -3.38 24.14 -8.53
C GLN A 614 -3.30 23.69 -7.07
N HIS A 615 -2.33 22.83 -6.73
CA HIS A 615 -2.13 22.39 -5.35
C HIS A 615 -1.70 23.51 -4.41
N MET A 616 -0.90 24.48 -4.88
CA MET A 616 -0.52 25.65 -4.09
C MET A 616 -1.72 26.54 -3.74
N LEU A 617 -2.70 26.69 -4.64
CA LEU A 617 -3.94 27.41 -4.36
C LEU A 617 -4.80 26.70 -3.30
N ASP A 618 -4.76 25.36 -3.28
CA ASP A 618 -5.51 24.57 -2.30
C ASP A 618 -4.93 24.67 -0.88
N ILE A 619 -3.64 25.01 -0.72
CA ILE A 619 -3.03 25.19 0.60
C ILE A 619 -3.73 26.29 1.41
N GLU A 620 -4.12 27.40 0.77
CA GLU A 620 -4.84 28.49 1.45
C GLU A 620 -6.20 28.02 1.99
N LYS A 621 -6.90 27.17 1.22
CA LYS A 621 -8.18 26.58 1.62
C LYS A 621 -8.01 25.65 2.82
N ILE A 622 -6.98 24.79 2.78
CA ILE A 622 -6.65 23.88 3.88
C ILE A 622 -6.32 24.70 5.14
N ALA A 623 -5.44 25.70 5.04
CA ALA A 623 -5.07 26.59 6.15
C ALA A 623 -6.26 27.35 6.75
N SER A 624 -7.26 27.68 5.93
CA SER A 624 -8.48 28.39 6.35
C SER A 624 -9.51 27.49 7.04
N THR A 625 -9.29 26.18 7.14
CA THR A 625 -10.23 25.27 7.81
C THR A 625 -10.39 25.62 9.29
N PRO A 626 -11.59 25.46 9.88
CA PRO A 626 -11.81 25.70 11.31
C PRO A 626 -10.87 24.90 12.21
N ALA A 627 -10.48 23.69 11.81
CA ALA A 627 -9.57 22.84 12.56
C ALA A 627 -8.14 23.40 12.63
N LEU A 628 -7.61 23.93 11.52
CA LEU A 628 -6.29 24.57 11.49
C LEU A 628 -6.28 25.99 12.07
N SER A 629 -7.42 26.66 12.18
CA SER A 629 -7.52 27.97 12.86
C SER A 629 -7.07 27.93 14.35
N LYS A 630 -7.05 26.74 14.97
CA LYS A 630 -6.53 26.50 16.32
C LYS A 630 -5.00 26.61 16.41
N LEU A 631 -4.31 26.47 15.27
CA LEU A 631 -2.85 26.47 15.15
C LEU A 631 -2.30 27.73 14.51
N LEU A 632 -3.12 28.41 13.69
CA LEU A 632 -2.72 29.52 12.84
C LEU A 632 -3.34 30.82 13.32
N LYS A 633 -2.55 31.90 13.32
CA LYS A 633 -3.06 33.24 13.66
C LYS A 633 -4.16 33.67 12.69
N GLN A 634 -5.18 34.34 13.23
CA GLN A 634 -6.32 34.85 12.47
C GLN A 634 -6.34 36.41 12.46
N PRO A 635 -6.68 37.05 11.33
CA PRO A 635 -6.74 36.47 9.98
C PRO A 635 -5.38 35.87 9.58
N LEU A 636 -5.37 34.92 8.62
CA LEU A 636 -4.15 34.22 8.21
C LEU A 636 -3.01 35.20 7.89
N ARG A 637 -1.84 34.90 8.45
CA ARG A 637 -0.61 35.69 8.26
C ARG A 637 0.45 34.81 7.65
N HIS A 638 0.91 35.18 6.46
CA HIS A 638 1.95 34.47 5.74
C HIS A 638 3.32 34.93 6.20
N GLY A 639 4.26 33.99 6.32
CA GLY A 639 5.67 34.30 6.56
C GLY A 639 6.30 35.04 5.39
N ASP A 640 5.81 34.80 4.16
CA ASP A 640 6.17 35.54 2.96
C ASP A 640 4.92 36.15 2.29
N PRO A 641 4.82 37.47 2.15
CA PRO A 641 3.71 38.12 1.46
C PRO A 641 3.47 37.62 0.03
N ALA A 642 4.51 37.19 -0.70
CA ALA A 642 4.39 36.68 -2.08
C ALA A 642 3.68 35.32 -2.15
N SER A 643 3.57 34.62 -1.02
CA SER A 643 2.86 33.34 -0.92
C SER A 643 1.33 33.48 -0.77
N ARG A 644 0.79 34.70 -0.83
CA ARG A 644 -0.66 34.95 -0.90
C ARG A 644 -1.15 34.79 -2.33
N LEU A 645 -1.51 33.56 -2.69
CA LEU A 645 -1.83 33.18 -4.06
C LEU A 645 -3.35 33.18 -4.26
N THR A 646 -3.83 33.89 -5.28
CA THR A 646 -5.26 33.94 -5.63
C THR A 646 -5.56 33.39 -7.02
N THR A 647 -4.54 33.35 -7.90
CA THR A 647 -4.66 32.84 -9.27
C THR A 647 -3.58 31.81 -9.59
N ALA A 648 -3.85 30.96 -10.58
CA ALA A 648 -2.88 29.97 -11.04
C ALA A 648 -1.61 30.62 -11.60
N ASP A 649 -1.71 31.80 -12.23
CA ASP A 649 -0.53 32.48 -12.78
C ASP A 649 0.36 33.09 -11.69
N GLU A 650 -0.22 33.63 -10.62
CA GLU A 650 0.52 34.01 -9.41
C GLU A 650 1.22 32.80 -8.80
N ALA A 651 0.52 31.66 -8.68
CA ALA A 651 1.09 30.43 -8.16
C ALA A 651 2.26 29.92 -9.02
N LYS A 652 2.15 29.93 -10.35
CA LYS A 652 3.24 29.57 -11.26
C LYS A 652 4.44 30.48 -11.11
N GLN A 653 4.23 31.78 -10.96
CA GLN A 653 5.34 32.72 -10.74
C GLN A 653 6.03 32.44 -9.42
N TYR A 654 5.28 32.22 -8.34
CA TYR A 654 5.82 31.82 -7.05
C TYR A 654 6.63 30.52 -7.14
N LEU A 655 6.14 29.51 -7.86
CA LEU A 655 6.81 28.24 -8.03
C LEU A 655 8.17 28.34 -8.75
N ARG A 656 8.32 29.25 -9.71
CA ARG A 656 9.62 29.46 -10.39
C ARG A 656 10.73 29.86 -9.44
N ASP A 657 10.40 30.56 -8.37
CA ASP A 657 11.37 31.08 -7.41
C ASP A 657 11.54 30.15 -6.20
N THR A 658 10.51 29.36 -5.86
CA THR A 658 10.43 28.69 -4.56
C THR A 658 10.51 27.16 -4.58
N VAL A 659 10.40 26.53 -5.75
CA VAL A 659 10.46 25.06 -5.85
C VAL A 659 11.84 24.55 -5.48
N ILE A 660 11.83 23.49 -4.67
CA ILE A 660 13.03 22.77 -4.25
C ILE A 660 12.87 21.26 -4.46
N SER A 661 14.00 20.58 -4.38
CA SER A 661 14.07 19.12 -4.29
C SER A 661 13.45 18.62 -2.98
N MET A 662 12.74 17.49 -3.03
CA MET A 662 12.40 16.71 -1.84
C MET A 662 13.43 15.58 -1.57
N TRP A 663 14.60 15.64 -2.20
CA TRP A 663 15.69 14.67 -2.06
C TRP A 663 15.28 13.23 -2.41
N HIS A 664 14.39 13.09 -3.39
CA HIS A 664 13.85 11.83 -3.89
C HIS A 664 14.34 11.55 -5.32
N LEU A 665 15.63 11.78 -5.57
CA LEU A 665 16.23 11.56 -6.88
C LEU A 665 16.34 10.05 -7.20
N GLY A 666 15.56 9.59 -8.17
CA GLY A 666 15.69 8.29 -8.82
C GLY A 666 16.08 8.45 -10.29
N SER A 667 16.64 7.42 -10.91
CA SER A 667 17.05 7.41 -12.33
C SER A 667 16.97 5.97 -12.86
N THR A 668 17.32 5.74 -14.12
CA THR A 668 17.31 4.40 -14.72
C THR A 668 18.63 4.10 -15.41
N LEU A 669 19.25 2.99 -15.03
CA LEU A 669 20.42 2.43 -15.69
C LEU A 669 20.11 1.04 -16.23
N TYR A 670 20.52 0.77 -17.47
CA TYR A 670 20.37 -0.54 -18.10
C TYR A 670 21.70 -1.32 -18.06
N GLY A 671 21.58 -2.65 -18.03
CA GLY A 671 22.63 -3.55 -17.54
C GLY A 671 23.88 -3.68 -18.42
N VAL A 672 24.98 -3.97 -17.74
CA VAL A 672 26.22 -4.57 -18.26
C VAL A 672 26.35 -5.95 -17.59
N ASP A 673 26.93 -6.94 -18.29
CA ASP A 673 27.16 -8.26 -17.70
C ASP A 673 28.06 -8.17 -16.46
N ASN A 674 27.72 -8.91 -15.40
CA ASN A 674 28.39 -8.80 -14.09
C ASN A 674 28.40 -7.37 -13.53
N LEU A 675 27.28 -6.66 -13.68
CA LEU A 675 27.06 -5.40 -12.99
C LEU A 675 25.61 -5.28 -12.53
N ARG A 676 25.42 -4.97 -11.25
CA ARG A 676 24.13 -4.55 -10.71
C ARG A 676 24.28 -3.18 -10.05
N VAL A 677 23.20 -2.41 -10.16
CA VAL A 677 23.02 -1.15 -9.44
C VAL A 677 21.85 -1.38 -8.48
N VAL A 678 22.11 -1.15 -7.18
CA VAL A 678 21.14 -1.43 -6.10
C VAL A 678 20.94 -0.19 -5.24
N ASP A 679 20.31 0.81 -5.84
CA ASP A 679 19.89 2.05 -5.18
C ASP A 679 18.72 2.70 -5.96
N ALA A 680 18.41 3.96 -5.67
CA ALA A 680 17.32 4.70 -6.32
C ALA A 680 17.53 4.94 -7.83
N SER A 681 18.78 4.88 -8.34
CA SER A 681 19.12 5.04 -9.76
C SER A 681 18.78 3.83 -10.63
N ALA A 682 18.27 2.76 -10.02
CA ALA A 682 17.69 1.62 -10.73
C ALA A 682 16.15 1.66 -10.80
N LEU A 683 15.51 2.65 -10.18
CA LEU A 683 14.05 2.78 -10.17
C LEU A 683 13.56 3.50 -11.44
N PRO A 684 12.82 2.81 -12.34
CA PRO A 684 12.39 3.41 -13.61
C PRO A 684 11.48 4.62 -13.41
N THR A 685 10.62 4.56 -12.40
CA THR A 685 9.76 5.63 -11.94
C THR A 685 9.90 5.78 -10.43
N ILE A 686 9.90 7.02 -9.95
CA ILE A 686 9.80 7.26 -8.52
C ILE A 686 8.38 6.95 -8.05
N SER A 687 8.25 6.34 -6.88
CA SER A 687 6.95 6.11 -6.24
C SER A 687 6.35 7.44 -5.77
N ALA A 688 5.03 7.56 -5.69
CA ALA A 688 4.36 8.74 -5.13
C ALA A 688 4.66 9.05 -3.64
N ALA A 689 5.39 8.17 -2.96
CA ALA A 689 5.80 8.30 -1.57
C ALA A 689 7.31 8.57 -1.43
N ASN A 690 7.74 8.96 -0.23
CA ASN A 690 9.16 9.11 0.08
C ASN A 690 9.96 7.84 -0.24
N LEU A 691 11.07 8.01 -0.97
CA LEU A 691 11.80 6.90 -1.59
C LEU A 691 12.52 5.95 -0.64
N GLN A 692 12.80 6.38 0.60
CA GLN A 692 13.51 5.52 1.57
C GLN A 692 12.89 4.14 1.61
N SER A 693 11.55 4.08 1.58
CA SER A 693 10.86 2.83 1.75
C SER A 693 10.99 1.89 0.54
N THR A 694 10.82 2.46 -0.64
CA THR A 694 11.01 1.82 -1.94
C THR A 694 12.44 1.30 -2.10
N VAL A 695 13.44 2.08 -1.69
CA VAL A 695 14.86 1.72 -1.81
C VAL A 695 15.22 0.53 -0.91
N TYR A 696 14.74 0.47 0.35
CA TYR A 696 14.96 -0.72 1.19
C TYR A 696 14.29 -1.96 0.60
N ALA A 697 13.04 -1.85 0.12
CA ALA A 697 12.33 -2.96 -0.50
C ALA A 697 13.07 -3.50 -1.72
N PHE A 698 13.57 -2.58 -2.55
CA PHE A 698 14.36 -2.91 -3.73
C PHE A 698 15.69 -3.57 -3.34
N ALA A 699 16.41 -3.04 -2.35
CA ALA A 699 17.68 -3.59 -1.89
C ALA A 699 17.54 -4.99 -1.28
N GLU A 700 16.51 -5.25 -0.48
CA GLU A 700 16.21 -6.58 0.07
C GLU A 700 15.93 -7.60 -1.04
N ARG A 701 15.16 -7.18 -2.04
CA ARG A 701 14.89 -8.03 -3.22
C ARG A 701 16.16 -8.30 -4.00
N ALA A 702 16.97 -7.27 -4.26
CA ALA A 702 18.23 -7.41 -4.95
C ALA A 702 19.19 -8.34 -4.19
N ALA A 703 19.28 -8.24 -2.87
CA ALA A 703 20.08 -9.12 -2.03
C ALA A 703 19.64 -10.60 -2.16
N ASN A 704 18.33 -10.87 -2.25
CA ASN A 704 17.83 -12.23 -2.49
C ASN A 704 18.17 -12.74 -3.89
N ILE A 705 18.08 -11.89 -4.91
CA ILE A 705 18.50 -12.22 -6.28
C ILE A 705 20.00 -12.53 -6.32
N ILE A 706 20.83 -11.73 -5.65
CA ILE A 706 22.28 -11.92 -5.56
C ILE A 706 22.64 -13.23 -4.84
N LYS A 707 21.89 -13.60 -3.79
CA LYS A 707 22.07 -14.89 -3.08
C LYS A 707 21.69 -16.11 -3.93
N ALA A 708 20.75 -15.95 -4.85
CA ALA A 708 20.25 -17.02 -5.72
C ALA A 708 21.12 -17.23 -6.99
N ALA A 709 21.99 -16.26 -7.31
CA ALA A 709 22.87 -16.25 -8.48
C ALA A 709 24.31 -16.68 -8.14
#